data_AF-A0A836U575-F1
#
_entry.id   AF-A0A836U575-F1
#
_cell.length_a   1.000
_cell.length_b   1.000
_cell.length_c   1.000
_cell.angle_alpha   90.00
_cell.angle_beta   90.00
_cell.angle_gamma   90.00
#
_symmetry.space_group_name_H-M   'P 1'
#
loop_
_entity.id
_entity.type
_entity.pdbx_description
1 polymer ?
#
loop_
_entity_poly.entity_id
_entity_poly.type
_entity_poly.pdbx_seq_one_letter_code
_entity_poly.pdbx_strand_id
1 'polypeptide(L)'
;VFSSSVAFAEAEVTGKIVHESATFTESGIGIGAATTLGQTADSHSREFFKHETSARIFIDGDVKDSAYHVELNAFNDFEGVGDYESNESYTQRDFLREAYIDTEVKDFSIRAGKQQVVWGTADGMKLLDVINPTDYSEMAQNQMEDSRIPVWMLNAEKDTADGGSLQFIVSEGKSNKIAGLGQESAAATSHTNGDAGHAFIMKGVDSITGKVNGFMNVAPALGKVANYFVGAAGGGTALYDSWQAATVNEFSNSGSDAAGFAGLCAGSGKTTAYCLQQVANSATQGQNAGVTNLSDVVTSTGDDGSIAPGLEYDATNPNSAFEYMDHTTFATFYAFDDLQSKYVVDHEKNGKGNIGFKYKNSTPSGLNYSLNYLNHLDPNPSVDMHWEDSNGVKLTTVYLNTNGHTTVYLDNGGGAKSVGGSASNPTARLIFTETLERINSYGGSFDTAVETASLGPVVLRGEFLYDQGVKSPVIDLAKLDIGDLTGALTMQEGDRFSYVLGADITRLTNMMVSLQFIQVVDLDYIDETHTPVVGGVTSAYSGKRFTGDRASMSMSNGFNKAEEFKEFYSIFLSKPFGASSEHRWNNITMLEDTGGRWNRFDIEYSVNDDTQAIFEVNSYFGNEDTQFGQLAKSSNIQVGVKYSF
;
A
#
# COMPACT_ATOMS: atom_id res chain seq x y z
N VAL A 1 -12.47 29.41 -42.26
CA VAL A 1 -11.58 29.01 -43.37
C VAL A 1 -10.22 29.64 -43.14
N PHE A 2 -9.36 28.96 -42.38
CA PHE A 2 -7.93 29.21 -42.37
C PHE A 2 -7.30 27.95 -42.96
N SER A 3 -6.92 27.99 -44.23
CA SER A 3 -6.16 26.93 -44.86
C SER A 3 -4.69 27.10 -44.48
N SER A 4 -4.19 26.26 -43.59
CA SER A 4 -2.77 25.94 -43.55
C SER A 4 -2.61 24.56 -44.17
N SER A 5 -2.16 24.55 -45.42
CA SER A 5 -1.72 23.36 -46.15
C SER A 5 -0.42 22.86 -45.52
N VAL A 6 -0.53 22.14 -44.41
CA VAL A 6 0.43 21.10 -44.05
C VAL A 6 -0.12 19.82 -44.64
N ALA A 7 0.58 19.25 -45.62
CA ALA A 7 0.27 17.92 -46.10
C ALA A 7 0.61 16.94 -44.98
N PHE A 8 -0.39 16.56 -44.19
CA PHE A 8 -0.27 15.39 -43.32
C PHE A 8 -0.17 14.16 -44.23
N ALA A 9 0.76 13.25 -43.94
CA ALA A 9 0.59 11.88 -44.40
C ALA A 9 -0.75 11.35 -43.85
N GLU A 10 -1.41 10.43 -44.57
CA GLU A 10 -2.66 9.84 -44.08
C GLU A 10 -2.39 9.17 -42.73
N ALA A 11 -3.12 9.58 -41.69
CA ALA A 11 -2.95 9.02 -40.35
C ALA A 11 -3.33 7.54 -40.36
N GLU A 12 -2.47 6.69 -39.83
CA GLU A 12 -2.78 5.29 -39.59
C GLU A 12 -3.61 5.21 -38.31
N VAL A 13 -4.77 4.55 -38.40
CA VAL A 13 -5.64 4.31 -37.25
C VAL A 13 -5.76 2.81 -37.07
N THR A 14 -5.23 2.32 -35.96
CA THR A 14 -5.38 0.94 -35.52
C THR A 14 -6.04 0.92 -34.15
N GLY A 15 -6.42 -0.25 -33.66
CA GLY A 15 -6.97 -0.33 -32.32
C GLY A 15 -7.10 -1.75 -31.80
N LYS A 16 -7.51 -1.83 -30.53
CA LYS A 16 -7.95 -3.08 -29.91
C LYS A 16 -9.18 -2.82 -29.03
N ILE A 17 -10.13 -3.74 -29.10
CA ILE A 17 -11.24 -3.84 -28.16
C ILE A 17 -11.02 -5.09 -27.33
N VAL A 18 -10.96 -4.94 -26.03
CA VAL A 18 -10.82 -6.03 -25.07
C VAL A 18 -12.06 -6.07 -24.22
N HIS A 19 -12.67 -7.26 -24.11
CA HIS A 19 -13.71 -7.54 -23.14
C HIS A 19 -13.23 -8.66 -22.24
N GLU A 20 -13.24 -8.43 -20.93
CA GLU A 20 -12.77 -9.36 -19.92
C GLU A 20 -13.81 -9.55 -18.82
N SER A 21 -13.87 -10.75 -18.27
CA SER A 21 -14.69 -11.07 -17.12
C SER A 21 -13.90 -11.93 -16.16
N ALA A 22 -13.85 -11.55 -14.89
CA ALA A 22 -13.14 -12.28 -13.85
C ALA A 22 -14.06 -12.64 -12.69
N THR A 23 -13.86 -13.85 -12.16
CA THR A 23 -14.62 -14.38 -11.02
C THR A 23 -13.69 -14.93 -9.96
N PHE A 24 -14.04 -14.73 -8.69
CA PHE A 24 -13.27 -15.30 -7.59
C PHE A 24 -13.33 -16.84 -7.61
N THR A 25 -12.21 -17.50 -7.31
CA THR A 25 -12.15 -18.96 -7.14
C THR A 25 -12.49 -19.39 -5.72
N GLU A 26 -12.48 -18.45 -4.78
CA GLU A 26 -12.81 -18.68 -3.37
C GLU A 26 -13.89 -17.71 -2.89
N SER A 27 -14.58 -18.11 -1.83
CA SER A 27 -15.43 -17.22 -1.04
C SER A 27 -14.67 -16.86 0.24
N GLY A 28 -14.96 -15.69 0.79
CA GLY A 28 -14.33 -15.22 2.01
C GLY A 28 -14.58 -13.75 2.26
N ILE A 29 -13.90 -13.25 3.28
CA ILE A 29 -13.83 -11.82 3.59
C ILE A 29 -12.54 -11.28 2.97
N GLY A 30 -12.68 -10.42 1.96
CA GLY A 30 -11.56 -9.70 1.37
C GLY A 30 -10.97 -8.70 2.37
N ILE A 31 -9.69 -8.39 2.22
CA ILE A 31 -9.01 -7.38 3.04
C ILE A 31 -9.73 -6.03 2.86
N GLY A 32 -10.02 -5.33 3.96
CA GLY A 32 -10.76 -4.06 3.94
C GLY A 32 -12.27 -4.16 3.65
N ALA A 33 -12.80 -5.36 3.35
CA ALA A 33 -14.21 -5.55 3.05
C ALA A 33 -15.08 -5.83 4.29
N ALA A 34 -14.46 -6.20 5.43
CA ALA A 34 -15.18 -6.39 6.68
C ALA A 34 -15.87 -5.09 7.13
N THR A 35 -17.12 -5.20 7.56
CA THR A 35 -17.91 -4.05 8.03
C THR A 35 -18.00 -3.97 9.55
N THR A 36 -17.70 -5.07 10.24
CA THR A 36 -17.68 -5.23 11.69
C THR A 36 -16.59 -6.23 12.08
N LEU A 37 -16.02 -6.09 13.28
CA LEU A 37 -14.97 -6.97 13.80
C LEU A 37 -15.39 -8.45 13.83
N GLY A 38 -16.62 -8.73 14.27
CA GLY A 38 -17.15 -10.09 14.38
C GLY A 38 -17.76 -10.67 13.10
N GLN A 39 -17.49 -10.08 11.93
CA GLN A 39 -18.06 -10.54 10.67
C GLN A 39 -17.54 -11.95 10.35
N THR A 40 -18.47 -12.89 10.19
CA THR A 40 -18.18 -14.26 9.73
C THR A 40 -18.80 -14.58 8.38
N ALA A 41 -19.75 -13.74 7.93
CA ALA A 41 -20.30 -13.83 6.60
C ALA A 41 -19.27 -13.33 5.57
N ASP A 42 -19.09 -14.11 4.51
CA ASP A 42 -18.24 -13.74 3.39
C ASP A 42 -18.62 -12.37 2.82
N SER A 43 -17.62 -11.57 2.46
CA SER A 43 -17.84 -10.30 1.76
C SER A 43 -18.07 -10.51 0.26
N HIS A 44 -17.59 -11.63 -0.27
CA HIS A 44 -17.84 -12.06 -1.64
C HIS A 44 -17.94 -13.59 -1.73
N SER A 45 -18.69 -14.05 -2.72
CA SER A 45 -18.75 -15.46 -3.09
C SER A 45 -17.85 -15.74 -4.30
N ARG A 46 -18.04 -16.87 -4.98
CA ARG A 46 -17.44 -17.17 -6.30
C ARG A 46 -18.22 -16.45 -7.41
N GLU A 47 -18.32 -15.14 -7.27
CA GLU A 47 -19.06 -14.26 -8.18
C GLU A 47 -18.12 -13.43 -9.06
N PHE A 48 -18.68 -12.70 -10.00
CA PHE A 48 -17.91 -11.78 -10.83
C PHE A 48 -17.53 -10.55 -10.02
N PHE A 49 -16.30 -10.08 -10.21
CA PHE A 49 -15.83 -8.81 -9.64
C PHE A 49 -15.24 -7.89 -10.71
N LYS A 50 -15.22 -8.35 -11.96
CA LYS A 50 -14.77 -7.61 -13.14
C LYS A 50 -15.63 -8.04 -14.32
N HIS A 51 -16.23 -7.06 -14.97
CA HIS A 51 -16.88 -7.16 -16.28
C HIS A 51 -16.46 -5.94 -17.10
N GLU A 52 -15.22 -5.99 -17.58
CA GLU A 52 -14.53 -4.87 -18.20
C GLU A 52 -14.67 -4.88 -19.72
N THR A 53 -14.91 -3.71 -20.31
CA THR A 53 -14.68 -3.47 -21.72
C THR A 53 -13.77 -2.25 -21.89
N SER A 54 -12.64 -2.44 -22.56
CA SER A 54 -11.76 -1.36 -22.99
C SER A 54 -11.62 -1.31 -24.51
N ALA A 55 -11.65 -0.10 -25.07
CA ALA A 55 -11.44 0.15 -26.48
C ALA A 55 -10.27 1.14 -26.64
N ARG A 56 -9.12 0.62 -27.05
CA ARG A 56 -7.92 1.41 -27.32
C ARG A 56 -7.81 1.73 -28.80
N ILE A 57 -7.61 3.00 -29.10
CA ILE A 57 -7.49 3.52 -30.47
C ILE A 57 -6.12 4.20 -30.56
N PHE A 58 -5.32 3.76 -31.52
CA PHE A 58 -4.01 4.31 -31.82
C PHE A 58 -4.10 5.14 -33.09
N ILE A 59 -3.57 6.36 -33.04
CA ILE A 59 -3.52 7.28 -34.16
C ILE A 59 -2.07 7.68 -34.35
N ASP A 60 -1.49 7.20 -35.43
CA ASP A 60 -0.09 7.38 -35.77
C ASP A 60 0.04 8.14 -37.09
N GLY A 61 1.06 8.97 -37.21
CA GLY A 61 1.35 9.61 -38.48
C GLY A 61 2.54 10.54 -38.46
N ASP A 62 2.84 11.08 -39.64
CA ASP A 62 3.97 11.97 -39.84
C ASP A 62 3.52 13.43 -40.05
N VAL A 63 4.25 14.34 -39.43
CA VAL A 63 4.15 15.79 -39.63
C VAL A 63 5.53 16.33 -39.96
N LYS A 64 5.80 16.55 -41.25
CA LYS A 64 7.08 17.03 -41.78
C LYS A 64 8.23 16.07 -41.45
N ASP A 65 9.11 16.42 -40.52
CA ASP A 65 10.30 15.64 -40.12
C ASP A 65 10.10 15.01 -38.73
N SER A 66 8.85 14.92 -38.27
CA SER A 66 8.45 14.44 -36.95
C SER A 66 7.32 13.42 -37.10
N ALA A 67 7.26 12.46 -36.19
CA ALA A 67 6.15 11.52 -36.06
C ALA A 67 5.31 11.87 -34.82
N TYR A 68 4.04 11.53 -34.81
CA TYR A 68 3.19 11.65 -33.64
C TYR A 68 2.43 10.36 -33.38
N HIS A 69 2.12 10.15 -32.11
CA HIS A 69 1.33 9.03 -31.62
C HIS A 69 0.28 9.53 -30.64
N VAL A 70 -0.95 9.01 -30.74
CA VAL A 70 -2.01 9.21 -29.75
C VAL A 70 -2.68 7.87 -29.46
N GLU A 71 -2.74 7.50 -28.18
CA GLU A 71 -3.50 6.37 -27.67
C GLU A 71 -4.68 6.89 -26.83
N LEU A 72 -5.90 6.60 -27.29
CA LEU A 72 -7.14 6.82 -26.54
C LEU A 72 -7.63 5.48 -25.98
N ASN A 73 -8.20 5.48 -24.79
CA ASN A 73 -8.71 4.28 -24.13
C ASN A 73 -10.10 4.55 -23.54
N ALA A 74 -11.18 4.14 -24.22
CA ALA A 74 -12.51 4.17 -23.61
C ALA A 74 -12.67 2.95 -22.70
N PHE A 75 -13.09 3.14 -21.45
CA PHE A 75 -13.11 2.09 -20.43
C PHE A 75 -14.44 2.06 -19.68
N ASN A 76 -14.95 0.85 -19.40
CA ASN A 76 -16.06 0.63 -18.48
C ASN A 76 -15.91 -0.74 -17.81
N ASP A 77 -16.08 -0.80 -16.49
CA ASP A 77 -16.23 -2.05 -15.73
C ASP A 77 -17.56 -2.06 -14.99
N PHE A 78 -18.44 -3.01 -15.34
CA PHE A 78 -19.78 -3.12 -14.76
C PHE A 78 -19.81 -3.66 -13.32
N GLU A 79 -18.71 -4.26 -12.85
CA GLU A 79 -18.56 -4.77 -11.47
C GLU A 79 -17.53 -3.97 -10.67
N GLY A 80 -16.97 -2.90 -11.25
CA GLY A 80 -16.06 -2.00 -10.56
C GLY A 80 -16.72 -1.40 -9.31
N VAL A 81 -15.94 -1.18 -8.26
CA VAL A 81 -16.44 -0.54 -7.02
C VAL A 81 -16.05 0.94 -7.05
N GLY A 82 -17.01 1.87 -7.00
CA GLY A 82 -16.68 3.31 -6.88
C GLY A 82 -15.90 3.85 -8.08
N ASP A 83 -14.73 4.45 -7.85
CA ASP A 83 -13.92 5.10 -8.91
C ASP A 83 -13.29 4.10 -9.92
N TYR A 84 -13.51 2.80 -9.72
CA TYR A 84 -12.98 1.73 -10.57
C TYR A 84 -13.92 1.35 -11.73
N GLU A 85 -15.15 1.89 -11.79
CA GLU A 85 -16.15 1.58 -12.82
C GLU A 85 -15.85 2.21 -14.20
N SER A 86 -15.06 3.26 -14.26
CA SER A 86 -14.90 4.07 -15.48
C SER A 86 -13.51 4.66 -15.64
N ASN A 87 -13.32 5.45 -16.70
CA ASN A 87 -12.05 6.11 -16.97
C ASN A 87 -11.61 7.03 -15.82
N GLU A 88 -10.38 6.87 -15.36
CA GLU A 88 -9.75 7.69 -14.33
C GLU A 88 -8.35 8.12 -14.81
N SER A 89 -8.05 9.42 -14.78
CA SER A 89 -6.73 9.91 -15.18
C SER A 89 -5.62 9.39 -14.28
N TYR A 90 -4.44 9.16 -14.85
CA TYR A 90 -3.26 8.60 -14.17
C TYR A 90 -3.53 7.23 -13.52
N THR A 91 -4.29 6.38 -14.23
CA THR A 91 -4.49 4.96 -13.91
C THR A 91 -4.33 4.15 -15.19
N GLN A 92 -4.39 2.82 -15.11
CA GLN A 92 -4.47 1.99 -16.32
C GLN A 92 -5.73 2.27 -17.17
N ARG A 93 -6.75 2.90 -16.57
CA ARG A 93 -8.03 3.30 -17.17
C ARG A 93 -8.01 4.74 -17.72
N ASP A 94 -6.84 5.37 -17.86
CA ASP A 94 -6.77 6.74 -18.35
C ASP A 94 -7.27 6.86 -19.79
N PHE A 95 -8.20 7.78 -20.04
CA PHE A 95 -8.77 8.00 -21.36
C PHE A 95 -7.74 8.46 -22.40
N LEU A 96 -6.81 9.35 -22.02
CA LEU A 96 -5.70 9.75 -22.87
C LEU A 96 -4.46 9.04 -22.35
N ARG A 97 -4.22 7.82 -22.85
CA ARG A 97 -3.17 6.98 -22.30
C ARG A 97 -1.80 7.48 -22.75
N GLU A 98 -1.58 7.65 -24.06
CA GLU A 98 -0.35 8.22 -24.61
C GLU A 98 -0.65 9.31 -25.64
N ALA A 99 0.21 10.32 -25.70
CA ALA A 99 0.12 11.41 -26.67
C ALA A 99 1.48 12.11 -26.76
N TYR A 100 2.27 11.81 -27.80
CA TYR A 100 3.62 12.36 -27.94
C TYR A 100 4.00 12.63 -29.39
N ILE A 101 5.05 13.44 -29.54
CA ILE A 101 5.71 13.72 -30.82
C ILE A 101 7.17 13.29 -30.70
N ASP A 102 7.62 12.56 -31.71
CA ASP A 102 9.01 12.19 -31.93
C ASP A 102 9.63 13.10 -33.00
N THR A 103 10.81 13.66 -32.72
CA THR A 103 11.53 14.51 -33.67
C THR A 103 13.03 14.40 -33.47
N GLU A 104 13.80 14.67 -34.52
CA GLU A 104 15.25 14.77 -34.44
C GLU A 104 15.71 16.24 -34.46
N VAL A 105 16.55 16.64 -33.50
CA VAL A 105 17.12 17.99 -33.41
C VAL A 105 18.60 17.92 -33.07
N LYS A 106 19.48 18.31 -34.00
CA LYS A 106 20.95 18.37 -33.80
C LYS A 106 21.54 17.06 -33.23
N ASP A 107 21.17 15.94 -33.85
CA ASP A 107 21.55 14.57 -33.48
C ASP A 107 20.95 14.06 -32.15
N PHE A 108 19.94 14.76 -31.60
CA PHE A 108 19.13 14.25 -30.50
C PHE A 108 17.82 13.71 -31.05
N SER A 109 17.49 12.48 -30.70
CA SER A 109 16.13 11.95 -30.79
C SER A 109 15.35 12.46 -29.59
N ILE A 110 14.23 13.16 -29.83
CA ILE A 110 13.42 13.78 -28.78
C ILE A 110 12.00 13.24 -28.89
N ARG A 111 11.50 12.65 -27.79
CA ARG A 111 10.10 12.34 -27.56
C ARG A 111 9.51 13.28 -26.52
N ALA A 112 8.53 14.08 -26.90
CA ALA A 112 7.86 15.03 -26.00
C ALA A 112 6.36 14.76 -25.95
N GLY A 113 5.82 14.55 -24.75
CA GLY A 113 4.40 14.27 -24.54
C GLY A 113 4.15 13.27 -23.43
N LYS A 114 2.91 12.79 -23.33
CA LYS A 114 2.51 11.74 -22.40
C LYS A 114 2.93 10.38 -22.95
N GLN A 115 3.79 9.68 -22.23
CA GLN A 115 4.48 8.49 -22.74
C GLN A 115 4.90 7.55 -21.60
N GLN A 116 5.31 6.35 -21.98
CA GLN A 116 5.97 5.39 -21.10
C GLN A 116 7.45 5.22 -21.48
N VAL A 117 8.32 5.06 -20.48
CA VAL A 117 9.75 4.77 -20.66
C VAL A 117 10.15 3.65 -19.72
N VAL A 118 10.71 2.58 -20.29
CA VAL A 118 11.13 1.39 -19.55
C VAL A 118 12.64 1.36 -19.41
N TRP A 119 13.12 1.24 -18.17
CA TRP A 119 14.54 1.05 -17.87
C TRP A 119 14.87 -0.37 -17.40
N GLY A 120 13.91 -1.10 -16.84
CA GLY A 120 14.05 -2.48 -16.37
C GLY A 120 13.68 -3.54 -17.41
N THR A 121 13.99 -4.78 -17.08
CA THR A 121 13.89 -6.01 -17.86
C THR A 121 13.51 -7.24 -17.01
N ALA A 122 13.42 -7.10 -15.69
CA ALA A 122 13.02 -8.14 -14.74
C ALA A 122 11.56 -8.57 -14.94
N ASP A 123 11.28 -9.85 -14.65
CA ASP A 123 9.96 -10.45 -14.81
C ASP A 123 9.29 -10.60 -13.44
N GLY A 124 7.99 -10.37 -13.35
CA GLY A 124 7.22 -10.46 -12.10
C GLY A 124 7.43 -9.32 -11.07
N MET A 125 8.55 -8.59 -11.09
CA MET A 125 8.80 -7.41 -10.25
C MET A 125 9.46 -6.26 -11.00
N LYS A 126 9.07 -5.03 -10.68
CA LYS A 126 9.63 -3.80 -11.24
C LYS A 126 10.77 -3.29 -10.34
N LEU A 127 12.02 -3.43 -10.80
CA LEU A 127 13.18 -2.84 -10.12
C LEU A 127 13.60 -1.53 -10.79
N LEU A 128 14.19 -1.57 -12.00
CA LEU A 128 14.62 -0.33 -12.68
C LEU A 128 13.48 0.40 -13.40
N ASP A 129 12.29 -0.19 -13.43
CA ASP A 129 11.08 0.40 -14.02
C ASP A 129 10.43 1.39 -13.04
N VAL A 130 11.13 2.50 -12.78
CA VAL A 130 10.79 3.51 -11.75
C VAL A 130 10.35 4.86 -12.32
N ILE A 131 10.46 5.07 -13.63
CA ILE A 131 10.12 6.36 -14.25
C ILE A 131 8.60 6.58 -14.28
N ASN A 132 7.88 5.54 -14.69
CA ASN A 132 6.43 5.52 -14.74
C ASN A 132 5.88 4.89 -13.46
N PRO A 133 4.91 5.51 -12.78
CA PRO A 133 4.19 4.86 -11.70
C PRO A 133 3.45 3.62 -12.21
N THR A 134 3.04 2.78 -11.27
CA THR A 134 2.30 1.54 -11.52
C THR A 134 0.91 1.61 -10.89
N ASP A 135 -0.07 1.12 -11.63
CA ASP A 135 -1.39 0.82 -11.13
C ASP A 135 -1.42 -0.58 -10.51
N TYR A 136 -1.59 -0.63 -9.18
CA TYR A 136 -1.65 -1.87 -8.40
C TYR A 136 -3.09 -2.31 -8.11
N SER A 137 -4.10 -1.68 -8.72
CA SER A 137 -5.50 -2.07 -8.53
C SER A 137 -5.84 -3.47 -9.06
N GLU A 138 -5.01 -4.03 -9.94
CA GLU A 138 -5.10 -5.43 -10.38
C GLU A 138 -3.77 -6.15 -10.09
N MET A 139 -3.43 -6.29 -8.81
CA MET A 139 -2.13 -6.76 -8.31
C MET A 139 -1.58 -7.97 -9.09
N ALA A 140 -0.58 -7.72 -9.94
CA ALA A 140 0.10 -8.74 -10.74
C ALA A 140 -0.76 -9.49 -11.79
N GLN A 141 -2.00 -9.08 -12.05
CA GLN A 141 -2.83 -9.69 -13.10
C GLN A 141 -2.46 -9.16 -14.48
N ASN A 142 -2.38 -7.83 -14.60
CA ASN A 142 -2.09 -7.19 -15.88
C ASN A 142 -0.63 -7.37 -16.31
N GLN A 143 -0.39 -7.32 -17.61
CA GLN A 143 0.97 -7.22 -18.13
C GLN A 143 1.62 -5.94 -17.61
N MET A 144 2.94 -5.95 -17.41
CA MET A 144 3.65 -4.81 -16.83
C MET A 144 3.47 -3.51 -17.63
N GLU A 145 3.32 -3.62 -18.94
CA GLU A 145 3.04 -2.50 -19.83
C GLU A 145 1.66 -1.88 -19.57
N ASP A 146 0.63 -2.71 -19.41
CA ASP A 146 -0.72 -2.24 -19.16
C ASP A 146 -0.83 -1.56 -17.78
N SER A 147 -0.12 -2.08 -16.77
CA SER A 147 -0.11 -1.51 -15.42
C SER A 147 0.76 -0.26 -15.24
N ARG A 148 1.63 0.08 -16.20
CA ARG A 148 2.36 1.36 -16.17
C ARG A 148 1.39 2.51 -16.43
N ILE A 149 1.55 3.57 -15.64
CA ILE A 149 0.81 4.83 -15.81
C ILE A 149 1.68 5.77 -16.67
N PRO A 150 1.27 6.10 -17.89
CA PRO A 150 2.00 7.05 -18.72
C PRO A 150 1.96 8.45 -18.11
N VAL A 151 3.06 9.19 -18.20
CA VAL A 151 3.20 10.54 -17.64
C VAL A 151 3.70 11.52 -18.68
N TRP A 152 3.42 12.81 -18.47
CA TRP A 152 3.98 13.87 -19.32
C TRP A 152 5.49 13.94 -19.12
N MET A 153 6.23 13.89 -20.23
CA MET A 153 7.67 13.77 -20.21
C MET A 153 8.32 14.38 -21.44
N LEU A 154 9.53 14.92 -21.26
CA LEU A 154 10.53 15.12 -22.30
C LEU A 154 11.59 14.02 -22.15
N ASN A 155 11.74 13.18 -23.16
CA ASN A 155 12.80 12.18 -23.27
C ASN A 155 13.71 12.56 -24.45
N ALA A 156 15.00 12.74 -24.19
CA ALA A 156 15.99 13.08 -25.20
C ALA A 156 17.13 12.05 -25.18
N GLU A 157 17.39 11.43 -26.33
CA GLU A 157 18.44 10.44 -26.51
C GLU A 157 19.46 10.91 -27.55
N LYS A 158 20.73 10.58 -27.33
CA LYS A 158 21.82 10.86 -28.26
C LYS A 158 22.84 9.74 -28.25
N ASP A 159 23.13 9.23 -29.44
CA ASP A 159 24.20 8.25 -29.63
C ASP A 159 25.56 8.90 -29.45
N THR A 160 26.47 8.15 -28.83
CA THR A 160 27.84 8.58 -28.56
C THR A 160 28.81 7.99 -29.58
N ALA A 161 29.95 8.64 -29.78
CA ALA A 161 30.92 8.25 -30.82
C ALA A 161 31.55 6.85 -30.61
N ASP A 162 31.47 6.33 -29.38
CA ASP A 162 31.91 4.98 -28.98
C ASP A 162 30.83 3.89 -29.18
N GLY A 163 29.68 4.23 -29.78
CA GLY A 163 28.57 3.30 -30.02
C GLY A 163 27.58 3.15 -28.86
N GLY A 164 27.80 3.89 -27.76
CA GLY A 164 26.84 3.99 -26.66
C GLY A 164 25.71 4.98 -26.96
N SER A 165 24.87 5.22 -25.94
CA SER A 165 23.77 6.17 -26.03
C SER A 165 23.51 6.82 -24.66
N LEU A 166 23.33 8.14 -24.68
CA LEU A 166 22.97 8.97 -23.53
C LEU A 166 21.50 9.36 -23.60
N GLN A 167 20.78 9.19 -22.51
CA GLN A 167 19.38 9.55 -22.35
C GLN A 167 19.23 10.56 -21.21
N PHE A 168 18.40 11.58 -21.44
CA PHE A 168 17.99 12.58 -20.46
C PHE A 168 16.46 12.65 -20.41
N ILE A 169 15.91 12.63 -19.21
CA ILE A 169 14.47 12.63 -18.96
C ILE A 169 14.11 13.76 -18.02
N VAL A 170 13.04 14.48 -18.34
CA VAL A 170 12.28 15.30 -17.40
C VAL A 170 10.84 14.84 -17.45
N SER A 171 10.29 14.34 -16.35
CA SER A 171 8.93 13.80 -16.29
C SER A 171 8.12 14.40 -15.15
N GLU A 172 6.81 14.31 -15.25
CA GLU A 172 5.88 14.58 -14.15
C GLU A 172 6.04 13.54 -13.04
N GLY A 173 5.96 13.98 -11.78
CA GLY A 173 5.93 13.08 -10.63
C GLY A 173 4.49 12.71 -10.26
N LYS A 174 4.22 11.41 -10.15
CA LYS A 174 2.89 10.85 -9.81
C LYS A 174 3.03 9.67 -8.87
N SER A 175 1.99 9.41 -8.10
CA SER A 175 1.90 8.25 -7.23
C SER A 175 1.56 7.00 -8.03
N ASN A 176 1.87 5.84 -7.46
CA ASN A 176 1.22 4.59 -7.81
C ASN A 176 -0.27 4.68 -7.48
N LYS A 177 -1.12 4.00 -8.26
CA LYS A 177 -2.54 3.81 -7.89
C LYS A 177 -2.63 2.58 -7.00
N ILE A 178 -2.96 2.78 -5.72
CA ILE A 178 -3.08 1.73 -4.71
C ILE A 178 -4.49 1.78 -4.16
N ALA A 179 -5.22 0.67 -4.21
CA ALA A 179 -6.57 0.60 -3.67
C ALA A 179 -6.58 0.84 -2.16
N GLY A 180 -7.43 1.77 -1.72
CA GLY A 180 -7.56 2.22 -0.33
C GLY A 180 -6.70 3.43 0.05
N LEU A 181 -5.89 3.99 -0.87
CA LEU A 181 -5.09 5.22 -0.65
C LEU A 181 -5.41 6.28 -1.71
N GLY A 182 -4.92 7.51 -1.50
CA GLY A 182 -5.07 8.61 -2.45
C GLY A 182 -6.43 9.31 -2.43
N GLN A 183 -7.32 8.95 -1.49
CA GLN A 183 -8.64 9.54 -1.34
C GLN A 183 -8.72 10.41 -0.08
N GLU A 184 -8.87 11.73 -0.27
CA GLU A 184 -9.05 12.67 0.83
C GLU A 184 -10.30 12.39 1.65
N SER A 185 -10.22 12.66 2.95
CA SER A 185 -11.38 12.66 3.84
C SER A 185 -11.32 13.82 4.80
N ALA A 186 -12.41 14.59 4.89
CA ALA A 186 -12.58 15.62 5.89
C ALA A 186 -12.54 15.06 7.32
N ALA A 187 -12.35 15.94 8.31
CA ALA A 187 -12.34 15.56 9.71
C ALA A 187 -13.68 14.95 10.11
N ALA A 188 -13.67 13.70 10.57
CA ALA A 188 -14.88 12.96 10.93
C ALA A 188 -14.63 11.93 12.03
N THR A 189 -15.70 11.26 12.46
CA THR A 189 -15.67 10.19 13.46
C THR A 189 -15.94 8.79 12.86
N SER A 190 -15.89 8.70 11.53
CA SER A 190 -16.06 7.49 10.72
C SER A 190 -15.72 7.85 9.28
N HIS A 191 -15.12 6.90 8.56
CA HIS A 191 -14.58 7.10 7.23
C HIS A 191 -14.93 5.94 6.28
N THR A 192 -14.99 6.23 4.99
CA THR A 192 -15.30 5.26 3.92
C THR A 192 -14.35 5.37 2.73
N ASN A 193 -13.24 6.11 2.86
CA ASN A 193 -12.24 6.38 1.82
C ASN A 193 -11.20 5.25 1.67
N GLY A 194 -11.58 4.01 2.01
CA GLY A 194 -10.70 2.84 2.03
C GLY A 194 -11.02 1.79 0.97
N ASP A 195 -11.84 2.13 -0.04
CA ASP A 195 -12.23 1.25 -1.15
C ASP A 195 -12.83 -0.12 -0.74
N ALA A 196 -13.59 -0.13 0.36
CA ALA A 196 -14.17 -1.36 0.92
C ALA A 196 -14.89 -2.20 -0.14
N GLY A 197 -14.47 -3.46 -0.28
CA GLY A 197 -14.98 -4.41 -1.28
C GLY A 197 -14.07 -4.58 -2.51
N HIS A 198 -13.08 -3.73 -2.71
CA HIS A 198 -12.10 -3.89 -3.79
C HIS A 198 -11.22 -5.15 -3.57
N ALA A 199 -11.00 -5.91 -4.63
CA ALA A 199 -10.37 -7.23 -4.56
C ALA A 199 -8.90 -7.23 -4.11
N PHE A 200 -8.15 -6.14 -4.36
CA PHE A 200 -6.69 -6.10 -4.18
C PHE A 200 -6.20 -5.08 -3.15
N ILE A 201 -6.96 -4.87 -2.07
CA ILE A 201 -6.47 -4.11 -0.93
C ILE A 201 -5.44 -4.94 -0.16
N MET A 202 -4.32 -4.33 0.23
CA MET A 202 -3.29 -4.95 1.05
C MET A 202 -3.50 -4.63 2.54
N LYS A 203 -3.11 -5.53 3.46
CA LYS A 203 -3.25 -5.35 4.92
C LYS A 203 -2.58 -4.06 5.42
N GLY A 204 -1.43 -3.69 4.85
CA GLY A 204 -0.78 -2.42 5.17
C GLY A 204 -1.61 -1.19 4.85
N VAL A 205 -2.43 -1.24 3.79
CA VAL A 205 -3.37 -0.17 3.42
C VAL A 205 -4.62 -0.21 4.30
N ASP A 206 -5.20 -1.40 4.53
CA ASP A 206 -6.33 -1.61 5.45
C ASP A 206 -6.02 -1.09 6.85
N SER A 207 -4.76 -1.20 7.29
CA SER A 207 -4.31 -0.67 8.58
C SER A 207 -4.36 0.84 8.68
N ILE A 208 -4.37 1.56 7.57
CA ILE A 208 -4.48 3.03 7.55
C ILE A 208 -5.94 3.44 7.39
N THR A 209 -6.57 3.07 6.27
CA THR A 209 -7.88 3.60 5.85
C THR A 209 -9.04 2.60 6.02
N GLY A 210 -8.73 1.35 6.38
CA GLY A 210 -9.70 0.28 6.56
C GLY A 210 -10.76 0.59 7.61
N LYS A 211 -11.93 -0.04 7.44
CA LYS A 211 -13.08 0.21 8.31
C LYS A 211 -12.95 -0.42 9.70
N VAL A 212 -12.40 -1.63 9.77
CA VAL A 212 -12.31 -2.41 11.02
C VAL A 212 -10.96 -2.21 11.70
N ASN A 213 -9.86 -2.42 10.97
CA ASN A 213 -8.50 -2.38 11.51
C ASN A 213 -7.77 -1.05 11.25
N GLY A 214 -8.35 -0.16 10.44
CA GLY A 214 -7.70 1.06 10.02
C GLY A 214 -7.63 2.12 11.12
N PHE A 215 -6.45 2.69 11.36
CA PHE A 215 -6.26 3.78 12.33
C PHE A 215 -7.21 4.96 12.09
N MET A 216 -7.56 5.24 10.82
CA MET A 216 -8.55 6.26 10.45
C MET A 216 -9.91 6.05 11.12
N ASN A 217 -10.35 4.81 11.34
CA ASN A 217 -11.64 4.50 11.98
C ASN A 217 -11.50 4.10 13.45
N VAL A 218 -10.39 3.44 13.82
CA VAL A 218 -10.11 3.03 15.20
C VAL A 218 -9.92 4.25 16.11
N ALA A 219 -9.17 5.27 15.68
CA ALA A 219 -8.89 6.42 16.54
C ALA A 219 -10.17 7.20 16.92
N PRO A 220 -11.10 7.51 16.01
CA PRO A 220 -12.36 8.13 16.42
C PRO A 220 -13.30 7.21 17.21
N ALA A 221 -13.26 5.89 16.99
CA ALA A 221 -13.97 4.94 17.84
C ALA A 221 -13.46 4.99 19.29
N LEU A 222 -12.12 5.04 19.45
CA LEU A 222 -11.48 5.27 20.75
C LEU A 222 -11.94 6.60 21.38
N GLY A 223 -12.14 7.65 20.56
CA GLY A 223 -12.63 8.94 21.05
C GLY A 223 -14.03 8.93 21.63
N LYS A 224 -14.93 8.11 21.06
CA LYS A 224 -16.27 7.89 21.61
C LYS A 224 -16.22 7.13 22.94
N VAL A 225 -15.32 6.15 23.06
CA VAL A 225 -15.07 5.46 24.33
C VAL A 225 -14.53 6.43 25.38
N ALA A 226 -13.54 7.25 25.00
CA ALA A 226 -12.99 8.29 25.86
C ALA A 226 -14.09 9.24 26.39
N ASN A 227 -14.99 9.70 25.53
CA ASN A 227 -16.11 10.56 25.90
C ASN A 227 -17.00 9.92 26.98
N TYR A 228 -17.32 8.64 26.82
CA TYR A 228 -18.08 7.90 27.83
C TYR A 228 -17.35 7.85 29.19
N PHE A 229 -16.04 7.59 29.19
CA PHE A 229 -15.23 7.56 30.42
C PHE A 229 -15.07 8.94 31.06
N VAL A 230 -14.98 10.02 30.28
CA VAL A 230 -14.99 11.41 30.79
C VAL A 230 -16.29 11.67 31.55
N GLY A 231 -17.44 11.32 30.97
CA GLY A 231 -18.74 11.44 31.63
C GLY A 231 -18.84 10.58 32.89
N ALA A 232 -18.38 9.32 32.83
CA ALA A 232 -18.38 8.39 33.96
C ALA A 232 -17.53 8.87 35.15
N ALA A 233 -16.42 9.55 34.89
CA ALA A 233 -15.56 10.13 35.92
C ALA A 233 -16.15 11.40 36.58
N GLY A 234 -17.29 11.90 36.09
CA GLY A 234 -17.96 13.10 36.60
C GLY A 234 -17.83 14.35 35.70
N GLY A 235 -17.25 14.21 34.51
CA GLY A 235 -17.04 15.30 33.55
C GLY A 235 -15.94 16.29 33.96
N GLY A 236 -15.67 17.26 33.08
CA GLY A 236 -14.57 18.21 33.27
C GLY A 236 -13.24 17.47 33.45
N THR A 237 -12.36 17.97 34.30
CA THR A 237 -10.98 17.45 34.44
C THR A 237 -10.85 16.17 35.28
N ALA A 238 -11.95 15.62 35.78
CA ALA A 238 -11.95 14.54 36.76
C ALA A 238 -11.25 13.27 36.26
N LEU A 239 -11.45 12.91 34.98
CA LEU A 239 -10.79 11.75 34.37
C LEU A 239 -9.27 11.90 34.40
N TYR A 240 -8.75 13.06 33.97
CA TYR A 240 -7.31 13.34 33.97
C TYR A 240 -6.72 13.41 35.38
N ASP A 241 -7.42 14.06 36.32
CA ASP A 241 -6.87 14.34 37.65
C ASP A 241 -6.85 13.10 38.56
N SER A 242 -7.77 12.14 38.36
CA SER A 242 -7.97 11.02 39.31
C SER A 242 -7.56 9.64 38.77
N TRP A 243 -7.34 9.48 37.46
CA TRP A 243 -7.19 8.15 36.83
C TRP A 243 -5.85 7.96 36.13
N GLN A 244 -4.78 8.54 36.68
CA GLN A 244 -3.41 8.44 36.13
C GLN A 244 -2.73 7.09 36.42
N ALA A 245 -3.26 6.30 37.35
CA ALA A 245 -2.78 4.95 37.65
C ALA A 245 -3.67 3.85 37.06
N ALA A 246 -4.91 4.17 36.69
CA ALA A 246 -5.80 3.20 36.05
C ALA A 246 -5.43 3.09 34.57
N THR A 247 -4.89 1.95 34.15
CA THR A 247 -4.60 1.63 32.75
C THR A 247 -5.68 0.74 32.14
N VAL A 248 -5.62 0.54 30.82
CA VAL A 248 -6.41 -0.49 30.13
C VAL A 248 -6.15 -1.87 30.76
N ASN A 249 -4.90 -2.22 31.07
CA ASN A 249 -4.54 -3.45 31.77
C ASN A 249 -5.25 -3.58 33.13
N GLU A 250 -5.18 -2.54 33.96
CA GLU A 250 -5.81 -2.53 35.28
C GLU A 250 -7.33 -2.71 35.15
N PHE A 251 -7.95 -2.07 34.16
CA PHE A 251 -9.38 -2.29 33.90
C PHE A 251 -9.65 -3.73 33.47
N SER A 252 -8.89 -4.25 32.51
CA SER A 252 -9.09 -5.57 31.93
C SER A 252 -8.88 -6.72 32.94
N ASN A 253 -8.04 -6.51 33.95
CA ASN A 253 -7.63 -7.54 34.91
C ASN A 253 -8.18 -7.36 36.33
N SER A 254 -9.23 -6.54 36.53
CA SER A 254 -9.77 -6.22 37.87
C SER A 254 -8.74 -5.62 38.83
N GLY A 255 -7.83 -4.82 38.30
CA GLY A 255 -6.82 -4.09 39.03
C GLY A 255 -7.39 -3.06 40.01
N SER A 256 -6.65 -2.75 41.07
CA SER A 256 -7.16 -1.91 42.16
C SER A 256 -7.37 -0.46 41.74
N ASP A 257 -6.57 0.04 40.79
CA ASP A 257 -6.65 1.44 40.36
C ASP A 257 -7.83 1.69 39.44
N ALA A 258 -8.30 0.66 38.71
CA ALA A 258 -9.50 0.73 37.88
C ALA A 258 -10.79 0.41 38.64
N ALA A 259 -10.72 -0.06 39.88
CA ALA A 259 -11.88 -0.55 40.64
C ALA A 259 -13.03 0.47 40.78
N GLY A 260 -12.73 1.78 40.74
CA GLY A 260 -13.78 2.81 40.76
C GLY A 260 -14.70 2.79 39.53
N PHE A 261 -14.27 2.22 38.40
CA PHE A 261 -15.09 2.05 37.20
C PHE A 261 -15.99 0.82 37.23
N ALA A 262 -15.94 0.02 38.30
CA ALA A 262 -16.81 -1.15 38.49
C ALA A 262 -18.30 -0.87 38.25
N GLY A 263 -18.77 0.35 38.52
CA GLY A 263 -20.15 0.78 38.29
C GLY A 263 -20.56 0.82 36.81
N LEU A 264 -19.60 0.80 35.88
CA LEU A 264 -19.85 0.76 34.44
C LEU A 264 -20.11 -0.67 33.94
N CYS A 265 -19.74 -1.68 34.73
CA CYS A 265 -19.80 -3.08 34.37
C CYS A 265 -21.15 -3.69 34.78
N ALA A 266 -21.86 -4.30 33.82
CA ALA A 266 -23.00 -5.14 34.15
C ALA A 266 -22.51 -6.39 34.93
N GLY A 267 -23.24 -6.83 35.96
CA GLY A 267 -22.91 -8.05 36.70
C GLY A 267 -22.13 -7.82 38.00
N SER A 268 -20.99 -8.51 38.18
CA SER A 268 -20.25 -8.66 39.45
C SER A 268 -19.69 -7.38 40.09
N GLY A 269 -19.83 -6.22 39.44
CA GLY A 269 -19.28 -4.95 39.92
C GLY A 269 -17.76 -4.95 39.93
N LYS A 270 -17.13 -5.56 38.93
CA LYS A 270 -15.68 -5.56 38.72
C LYS A 270 -15.35 -5.13 37.30
N THR A 271 -14.23 -4.45 37.12
CA THR A 271 -13.66 -4.18 35.81
C THR A 271 -13.01 -5.46 35.27
N THR A 272 -13.32 -5.83 34.03
CA THR A 272 -12.76 -6.99 33.34
C THR A 272 -12.60 -6.66 31.86
N ALA A 273 -11.82 -7.44 31.13
CA ALA A 273 -11.66 -7.29 29.69
C ALA A 273 -13.02 -7.38 28.96
N TYR A 274 -13.88 -8.29 29.40
CA TYR A 274 -15.25 -8.39 28.88
C TYR A 274 -16.11 -7.16 29.22
N CYS A 275 -15.98 -6.59 30.43
CA CYS A 275 -16.65 -5.33 30.74
C CYS A 275 -16.17 -4.19 29.83
N LEU A 276 -14.86 -4.08 29.60
CA LEU A 276 -14.30 -3.04 28.72
C LEU A 276 -14.85 -3.19 27.31
N GLN A 277 -14.87 -4.42 26.81
CA GLN A 277 -15.46 -4.76 25.52
C GLN A 277 -16.94 -4.37 25.45
N GLN A 278 -17.74 -4.68 26.47
CA GLN A 278 -19.16 -4.33 26.52
C GLN A 278 -19.37 -2.82 26.49
N VAL A 279 -18.58 -2.08 27.26
CA VAL A 279 -18.64 -0.61 27.26
C VAL A 279 -18.25 -0.06 25.88
N ALA A 280 -17.12 -0.51 25.34
CA ALA A 280 -16.59 0.01 24.07
C ALA A 280 -17.50 -0.33 22.89
N ASN A 281 -17.92 -1.60 22.77
CA ASN A 281 -18.73 -2.11 21.67
C ASN A 281 -20.24 -1.88 21.83
N SER A 282 -20.68 -1.27 22.93
CA SER A 282 -22.07 -0.85 23.11
C SER A 282 -22.47 0.21 22.07
N ALA A 283 -23.68 0.10 21.52
CA ALA A 283 -24.25 1.11 20.62
C ALA A 283 -24.63 2.43 21.34
N THR A 284 -24.66 2.44 22.68
CA THR A 284 -25.10 3.61 23.47
C THR A 284 -24.03 4.18 24.40
N GLN A 285 -23.08 3.35 24.87
CA GLN A 285 -21.99 3.79 25.75
C GLN A 285 -20.79 4.23 24.91
N GLY A 286 -19.85 3.33 24.61
CA GLY A 286 -18.66 3.62 23.79
C GLY A 286 -18.94 3.81 22.30
N GLN A 287 -20.15 3.48 21.83
CA GLN A 287 -20.64 3.73 20.46
C GLN A 287 -19.78 3.13 19.33
N ASN A 288 -18.93 2.13 19.62
CA ASN A 288 -18.24 1.39 18.57
C ASN A 288 -19.18 0.39 17.86
N ALA A 289 -20.20 -0.13 18.56
CA ALA A 289 -21.17 -1.08 18.01
C ALA A 289 -20.52 -2.34 17.36
N GLY A 290 -19.33 -2.74 17.83
CA GLY A 290 -18.55 -3.85 17.25
C GLY A 290 -18.03 -3.59 15.83
N VAL A 291 -17.97 -2.32 15.40
CA VAL A 291 -17.49 -1.95 14.06
C VAL A 291 -15.97 -2.09 13.97
N THR A 292 -15.22 -1.32 14.76
CA THR A 292 -13.76 -1.31 14.69
C THR A 292 -13.13 -2.30 15.67
N ASN A 293 -11.86 -2.65 15.43
CA ASN A 293 -11.07 -3.55 16.25
C ASN A 293 -10.53 -2.88 17.53
N LEU A 294 -11.43 -2.30 18.34
CA LEU A 294 -11.05 -1.80 19.68
C LEU A 294 -10.81 -2.93 20.67
N SER A 295 -11.67 -3.95 20.63
CA SER A 295 -11.59 -5.14 21.48
C SER A 295 -12.29 -6.31 20.79
N ASP A 296 -11.58 -7.42 20.70
CA ASP A 296 -12.01 -8.69 20.11
C ASP A 296 -12.53 -9.70 21.15
N VAL A 297 -12.56 -9.34 22.43
CA VAL A 297 -13.05 -10.19 23.53
C VAL A 297 -14.52 -10.58 23.28
N VAL A 298 -14.82 -11.88 23.33
CA VAL A 298 -16.13 -12.45 22.97
C VAL A 298 -16.81 -13.19 24.13
N THR A 299 -16.06 -13.83 25.03
CA THR A 299 -16.68 -14.54 26.15
C THR A 299 -16.85 -13.66 27.37
N SER A 300 -18.02 -13.79 28.01
CA SER A 300 -18.21 -13.37 29.39
C SER A 300 -17.34 -14.26 30.27
N THR A 301 -16.07 -13.89 30.43
CA THR A 301 -15.19 -14.48 31.43
C THR A 301 -15.89 -14.34 32.80
N GLY A 302 -16.25 -15.49 33.38
CA GLY A 302 -17.40 -15.62 34.27
C GLY A 302 -17.34 -14.77 35.55
N ASP A 303 -18.39 -13.99 35.76
CA ASP A 303 -18.78 -13.35 37.03
C ASP A 303 -19.01 -14.35 38.19
N ASP A 304 -18.88 -15.66 37.95
CA ASP A 304 -19.08 -16.74 38.93
C ASP A 304 -17.78 -17.27 39.55
N GLY A 305 -16.61 -16.76 39.14
CA GLY A 305 -15.30 -17.18 39.66
C GLY A 305 -14.84 -18.56 39.19
N SER A 306 -15.46 -19.15 38.16
CA SER A 306 -15.08 -20.45 37.60
C SER A 306 -13.83 -20.40 36.71
N ILE A 307 -13.45 -19.22 36.22
CA ILE A 307 -12.30 -18.98 35.32
C ILE A 307 -11.69 -17.59 35.59
N ALA A 308 -10.38 -17.42 35.39
CA ALA A 308 -9.64 -16.19 35.69
C ALA A 308 -10.10 -14.97 34.82
N PRO A 309 -10.17 -13.74 35.38
CA PRO A 309 -10.39 -12.51 34.60
C PRO A 309 -9.35 -12.36 33.48
N GLY A 310 -9.76 -11.87 32.31
CA GLY A 310 -8.83 -11.48 31.24
C GLY A 310 -8.29 -12.60 30.34
N LEU A 311 -8.82 -13.84 30.39
CA LEU A 311 -8.26 -14.95 29.59
C LEU A 311 -8.21 -14.74 28.07
N GLU A 312 -9.12 -13.95 27.50
CA GLU A 312 -9.10 -13.61 26.07
C GLU A 312 -8.32 -12.33 25.77
N TYR A 313 -7.90 -11.60 26.79
CA TYR A 313 -7.10 -10.39 26.66
C TYR A 313 -5.62 -10.76 26.77
N ASP A 314 -4.89 -10.68 25.65
CA ASP A 314 -3.49 -11.08 25.57
C ASP A 314 -2.60 -9.93 25.12
N ALA A 315 -2.19 -9.08 26.07
CA ALA A 315 -1.21 -8.03 25.84
C ALA A 315 0.20 -8.57 25.45
N THR A 316 0.46 -9.88 25.56
CA THR A 316 1.71 -10.48 25.10
C THR A 316 1.71 -10.84 23.61
N ASN A 317 0.52 -11.09 23.04
CA ASN A 317 0.28 -11.31 21.61
C ASN A 317 -0.93 -10.48 21.15
N PRO A 318 -0.84 -9.15 21.21
CA PRO A 318 -1.97 -8.27 20.97
C PRO A 318 -2.48 -8.39 19.53
N ASN A 319 -3.80 -8.34 19.38
CA ASN A 319 -4.48 -8.37 18.07
C ASN A 319 -5.56 -7.29 17.94
N SER A 320 -5.86 -6.55 19.02
CA SER A 320 -6.87 -5.50 19.10
C SER A 320 -6.32 -4.22 19.74
N ALA A 321 -6.94 -3.07 19.47
CA ALA A 321 -6.36 -1.78 19.84
C ALA A 321 -6.10 -1.64 21.35
N PHE A 322 -7.01 -2.13 22.20
CA PHE A 322 -6.81 -2.06 23.66
C PHE A 322 -5.67 -2.94 24.16
N GLU A 323 -5.40 -4.09 23.55
CA GLU A 323 -4.26 -4.93 23.95
C GLU A 323 -2.93 -4.28 23.53
N TYR A 324 -2.91 -3.59 22.39
CA TYR A 324 -1.75 -2.77 22.01
C TYR A 324 -1.58 -1.50 22.86
N MET A 325 -2.61 -1.11 23.61
CA MET A 325 -2.67 0.08 24.46
C MET A 325 -2.75 -0.31 25.94
N ASP A 326 -2.16 -1.46 26.30
CA ASP A 326 -2.30 -2.11 27.60
C ASP A 326 -1.97 -1.18 28.78
N HIS A 327 -0.89 -0.40 28.66
CA HIS A 327 -0.46 0.55 29.69
C HIS A 327 -0.98 1.98 29.48
N THR A 328 -1.93 2.21 28.57
CA THR A 328 -2.55 3.51 28.37
C THR A 328 -3.42 3.85 29.57
N THR A 329 -3.11 4.96 30.25
CA THR A 329 -3.89 5.40 31.40
C THR A 329 -5.23 5.98 30.97
N PHE A 330 -6.27 5.84 31.78
CA PHE A 330 -7.55 6.51 31.55
C PHE A 330 -7.43 8.04 31.61
N ALA A 331 -6.39 8.58 32.25
CA ALA A 331 -6.04 9.99 32.13
C ALA A 331 -5.60 10.39 30.71
N THR A 332 -4.97 9.51 29.93
CA THR A 332 -4.67 9.74 28.49
C THR A 332 -5.95 9.88 27.67
N PHE A 333 -6.98 9.08 27.97
CA PHE A 333 -8.29 9.16 27.30
C PHE A 333 -8.93 10.54 27.41
N TYR A 334 -8.60 11.35 28.43
CA TYR A 334 -9.06 12.74 28.52
C TYR A 334 -8.76 13.53 27.23
N ALA A 335 -7.57 13.36 26.65
CA ALA A 335 -7.18 14.06 25.44
C ALA A 335 -7.83 13.48 24.16
N PHE A 336 -8.35 12.25 24.23
CA PHE A 336 -9.05 11.57 23.14
C PHE A 336 -10.55 11.80 23.14
N ASP A 337 -11.11 12.48 24.13
CA ASP A 337 -12.52 12.83 24.18
C ASP A 337 -13.00 13.46 22.84
N ASP A 338 -13.99 12.80 22.22
CA ASP A 338 -14.55 13.14 20.91
C ASP A 338 -13.55 13.20 19.73
N LEU A 339 -12.39 12.53 19.86
CA LEU A 339 -11.34 12.45 18.84
C LEU A 339 -11.89 12.21 17.42
N GLN A 340 -11.40 13.01 16.47
CA GLN A 340 -11.67 12.86 15.03
C GLN A 340 -10.40 12.45 14.28
N SER A 341 -10.54 11.96 13.05
CA SER A 341 -9.41 11.77 12.14
C SER A 341 -9.70 12.43 10.77
N LYS A 342 -8.64 12.70 10.01
CA LYS A 342 -8.69 13.36 8.69
C LYS A 342 -7.61 12.79 7.79
N TYR A 343 -7.93 12.58 6.52
CA TYR A 343 -6.96 12.14 5.50
C TYR A 343 -6.73 13.24 4.48
N VAL A 344 -5.46 13.60 4.25
CA VAL A 344 -5.02 14.66 3.33
C VAL A 344 -4.07 14.07 2.30
N VAL A 345 -4.23 14.46 1.04
CA VAL A 345 -3.34 14.04 -0.05
C VAL A 345 -2.56 15.26 -0.55
N ASP A 346 -1.25 15.27 -0.36
CA ASP A 346 -0.36 16.38 -0.75
C ASP A 346 0.86 15.85 -1.53
N HIS A 347 0.59 15.29 -2.71
CA HIS A 347 1.64 14.76 -3.60
C HIS A 347 2.56 15.82 -4.20
N GLU A 348 2.17 17.10 -4.17
CA GLU A 348 2.96 18.20 -4.72
C GLU A 348 3.89 18.88 -3.69
N LYS A 349 3.77 18.52 -2.40
CA LYS A 349 4.56 19.07 -1.29
C LYS A 349 6.06 19.15 -1.58
N ASN A 350 6.61 18.09 -2.17
CA ASN A 350 8.04 17.91 -2.43
C ASN A 350 8.42 18.12 -3.91
N GLY A 351 7.59 18.86 -4.66
CA GLY A 351 7.79 19.18 -6.08
C GLY A 351 6.82 18.45 -7.01
N LYS A 352 6.98 18.65 -8.32
CA LYS A 352 6.02 18.19 -9.35
C LYS A 352 6.63 17.34 -10.47
N GLY A 353 7.95 17.16 -10.47
CA GLY A 353 8.63 16.51 -11.57
C GLY A 353 9.89 15.78 -11.12
N ASN A 354 10.45 15.04 -12.08
CA ASN A 354 11.55 14.11 -11.92
C ASN A 354 12.59 14.40 -13.00
N ILE A 355 13.87 14.10 -12.72
CA ILE A 355 14.98 14.26 -13.66
C ILE A 355 15.79 12.97 -13.70
N GLY A 356 15.90 12.38 -14.88
CA GLY A 356 16.58 11.11 -15.11
C GLY A 356 17.73 11.22 -16.12
N PHE A 357 18.76 10.42 -15.90
CA PHE A 357 19.90 10.25 -16.79
C PHE A 357 20.19 8.77 -16.95
N LYS A 358 20.43 8.32 -18.18
CA LYS A 358 20.86 6.95 -18.45
C LYS A 358 21.96 6.94 -19.50
N TYR A 359 22.96 6.10 -19.28
CA TYR A 359 23.94 5.74 -20.29
C TYR A 359 23.85 4.23 -20.54
N LYS A 360 23.83 3.81 -21.80
CA LYS A 360 23.90 2.40 -22.20
C LYS A 360 25.01 2.19 -23.22
N ASN A 361 25.70 1.06 -23.14
CA ASN A 361 26.69 0.64 -24.13
C ASN A 361 26.88 -0.89 -24.10
N SER A 362 27.67 -1.39 -25.05
CA SER A 362 28.03 -2.80 -25.16
C SER A 362 29.54 -2.95 -25.20
N THR A 363 30.08 -3.96 -24.52
CA THR A 363 31.49 -4.31 -24.63
C THR A 363 31.76 -5.12 -25.91
N PRO A 364 33.01 -5.14 -26.42
CA PRO A 364 33.37 -6.00 -27.55
C PRO A 364 33.17 -7.51 -27.30
N SER A 365 33.06 -7.93 -26.04
CA SER A 365 32.79 -9.31 -25.65
C SER A 365 31.30 -9.66 -25.63
N GLY A 366 30.40 -8.72 -25.97
CA GLY A 366 28.95 -8.97 -26.01
C GLY A 366 28.25 -8.83 -24.66
N LEU A 367 28.81 -8.03 -23.73
CA LEU A 367 28.11 -7.62 -22.51
C LEU A 367 27.42 -6.28 -22.77
N ASN A 368 26.09 -6.27 -22.70
CA ASN A 368 25.31 -5.04 -22.70
C ASN A 368 25.20 -4.53 -21.26
N TYR A 369 25.26 -3.21 -21.06
CA TYR A 369 25.08 -2.63 -19.74
C TYR A 369 24.45 -1.24 -19.79
N SER A 370 23.85 -0.84 -18.67
CA SER A 370 23.45 0.56 -18.45
C SER A 370 23.78 1.06 -17.05
N LEU A 371 23.92 2.37 -16.94
CA LEU A 371 24.02 3.11 -15.68
C LEU A 371 22.94 4.18 -15.69
N ASN A 372 22.13 4.21 -14.63
CA ASN A 372 20.93 5.01 -14.52
C ASN A 372 21.01 5.86 -13.25
N TYR A 373 20.58 7.11 -13.33
CA TYR A 373 20.38 7.98 -12.17
C TYR A 373 19.05 8.70 -12.33
N LEU A 374 18.28 8.79 -11.25
CA LEU A 374 16.99 9.45 -11.23
C LEU A 374 16.81 10.20 -9.91
N ASN A 375 16.61 11.51 -9.98
CA ASN A 375 16.08 12.31 -8.87
C ASN A 375 14.57 12.44 -9.07
N HIS A 376 13.78 11.80 -8.21
CA HIS A 376 12.33 11.67 -8.44
C HIS A 376 11.51 11.65 -7.15
N LEU A 377 10.21 11.81 -7.31
CA LEU A 377 9.23 11.53 -6.27
C LEU A 377 9.06 10.01 -6.20
N ASP A 378 9.31 9.42 -5.04
CA ASP A 378 8.96 8.02 -4.77
C ASP A 378 7.47 7.83 -5.09
N PRO A 379 7.12 7.01 -6.09
CA PRO A 379 5.73 6.82 -6.46
C PRO A 379 4.97 6.01 -5.39
N ASN A 380 5.65 5.33 -4.46
CA ASN A 380 4.98 4.71 -3.32
C ASN A 380 4.77 5.75 -2.20
N PRO A 381 3.53 6.21 -1.95
CA PRO A 381 3.29 7.29 -1.00
C PRO A 381 3.71 6.94 0.43
N SER A 382 4.13 7.97 1.17
CA SER A 382 4.32 7.97 2.63
C SER A 382 3.07 8.53 3.30
N VAL A 383 2.64 7.96 4.43
CA VAL A 383 1.54 8.49 5.23
C VAL A 383 2.06 8.86 6.61
N ASP A 384 2.26 10.15 6.84
CA ASP A 384 2.69 10.68 8.14
C ASP A 384 1.48 11.06 9.00
N MET A 385 1.58 10.85 10.31
CA MET A 385 0.55 11.24 11.28
C MET A 385 0.98 12.43 12.13
N HIS A 386 0.06 13.35 12.38
CA HIS A 386 0.24 14.39 13.39
C HIS A 386 -1.07 14.79 14.05
N TRP A 387 -0.95 15.50 15.17
CA TRP A 387 -2.08 16.03 15.90
C TRP A 387 -2.40 17.49 15.54
N GLU A 388 -3.68 17.78 15.34
CA GLU A 388 -4.24 19.15 15.30
C GLU A 388 -5.44 19.24 16.24
N ASP A 389 -5.77 20.43 16.72
CA ASP A 389 -7.02 20.67 17.42
C ASP A 389 -8.16 21.03 16.47
N SER A 390 -9.37 21.17 17.01
CA SER A 390 -10.55 21.50 16.22
C SER A 390 -10.48 22.88 15.52
N ASN A 391 -9.55 23.75 15.95
CA ASN A 391 -9.28 25.07 15.38
C ASN A 391 -8.11 25.06 14.37
N GLY A 392 -7.46 23.91 14.14
CA GLY A 392 -6.30 23.78 13.25
C GLY A 392 -4.97 24.12 13.90
N VAL A 393 -4.90 24.21 15.24
CA VAL A 393 -3.64 24.39 15.96
C VAL A 393 -2.93 23.05 16.07
N LYS A 394 -1.68 22.96 15.60
CA LYS A 394 -0.87 21.75 15.74
C LYS A 394 -0.62 21.45 17.23
N LEU A 395 -0.87 20.21 17.65
CA LEU A 395 -0.67 19.77 19.02
C LEU A 395 0.67 19.05 19.18
N THR A 396 1.21 19.08 20.38
CA THR A 396 2.37 18.29 20.77
C THR A 396 2.00 17.23 21.79
N THR A 397 2.51 16.01 21.61
CA THR A 397 2.44 14.93 22.59
C THR A 397 3.38 15.23 23.76
N VAL A 398 2.92 15.05 24.99
CA VAL A 398 3.74 15.23 26.20
C VAL A 398 3.52 14.07 27.16
N TYR A 399 4.61 13.61 27.80
CA TYR A 399 4.58 12.54 28.79
C TYR A 399 4.59 13.11 30.21
N LEU A 400 3.76 12.50 31.06
CA LEU A 400 3.74 12.73 32.49
C LEU A 400 3.82 11.39 33.21
N ASN A 401 4.86 11.18 34.00
CA ASN A 401 4.97 10.00 34.85
C ASN A 401 4.37 10.28 36.21
N THR A 402 3.39 9.49 36.63
CA THR A 402 2.79 9.55 37.97
C THR A 402 2.47 8.13 38.44
N ASN A 403 2.75 7.84 39.71
CA ASN A 403 2.50 6.53 40.32
C ASN A 403 3.12 5.33 39.59
N GLY A 404 4.21 5.53 38.84
CA GLY A 404 4.85 4.46 38.07
C GLY A 404 4.22 4.20 36.70
N HIS A 405 3.28 5.02 36.26
CA HIS A 405 2.65 4.95 34.93
C HIS A 405 2.97 6.19 34.10
N THR A 406 2.97 6.04 32.78
CA THR A 406 3.08 7.16 31.82
C THR A 406 1.69 7.56 31.35
N THR A 407 1.30 8.82 31.60
CA THR A 407 0.14 9.44 30.95
C THR A 407 0.60 10.27 29.76
N VAL A 408 -0.07 10.10 28.63
CA VAL A 408 0.13 10.88 27.41
C VAL A 408 -0.95 11.95 27.35
N TYR A 409 -0.58 13.22 27.18
CA TYR A 409 -1.55 14.28 26.92
C TYR A 409 -1.14 15.13 25.72
N LEU A 410 -2.13 15.81 25.13
CA LEU A 410 -1.96 16.67 23.97
C LEU A 410 -1.99 18.14 24.41
N ASP A 411 -1.00 18.91 23.94
CA ASP A 411 -0.82 20.31 24.30
C ASP A 411 -0.94 21.22 23.07
N ASN A 412 -1.81 22.22 23.14
CA ASN A 412 -1.95 23.30 22.15
C ASN A 412 -1.20 24.59 22.54
N GLY A 413 -0.32 24.53 23.53
CA GLY A 413 0.35 25.66 24.18
C GLY A 413 -0.31 26.10 25.49
N GLY A 414 -1.46 25.50 25.85
CA GLY A 414 -2.17 25.74 27.11
C GLY A 414 -1.73 24.85 28.28
N GLY A 415 -0.86 23.86 28.03
CA GLY A 415 -0.41 22.86 29.00
C GLY A 415 -1.37 21.67 29.13
N ALA A 416 -1.21 20.91 30.22
CA ALA A 416 -2.06 19.76 30.50
C ALA A 416 -3.55 20.13 30.54
N LYS A 417 -4.40 19.24 30.03
CA LYS A 417 -5.87 19.38 29.97
C LYS A 417 -6.37 20.52 29.07
N SER A 418 -5.55 21.01 28.14
CA SER A 418 -5.93 22.05 27.20
C SER A 418 -6.71 21.53 25.97
N VAL A 419 -6.75 20.21 25.77
CA VAL A 419 -7.41 19.51 24.66
C VAL A 419 -8.24 18.35 25.22
N GLY A 420 -9.45 18.17 24.70
CA GLY A 420 -10.40 17.12 25.13
C GLY A 420 -10.96 17.29 26.55
N GLY A 421 -11.89 16.43 26.92
CA GLY A 421 -12.39 16.11 28.26
C GLY A 421 -13.22 17.18 28.97
N SER A 422 -13.29 18.38 28.39
CA SER A 422 -14.11 19.49 28.84
C SER A 422 -14.76 20.17 27.65
N ALA A 423 -16.04 20.52 27.77
CA ALA A 423 -16.78 21.22 26.72
C ALA A 423 -16.19 22.59 26.32
N SER A 424 -15.31 23.16 27.15
CA SER A 424 -14.58 24.40 26.84
C SER A 424 -13.34 24.20 25.98
N ASN A 425 -12.87 22.96 25.83
CA ASN A 425 -11.63 22.62 25.16
C ASN A 425 -11.89 22.26 23.70
N PRO A 426 -10.94 22.54 22.80
CA PRO A 426 -10.98 21.99 21.45
C PRO A 426 -10.78 20.47 21.47
N THR A 427 -11.36 19.81 20.49
CA THR A 427 -11.24 18.37 20.25
C THR A 427 -9.96 18.04 19.50
N ALA A 428 -9.30 16.93 19.82
CA ALA A 428 -8.15 16.45 19.07
C ALA A 428 -8.55 15.88 17.70
N ARG A 429 -7.67 16.06 16.71
CA ARG A 429 -7.77 15.49 15.36
C ARG A 429 -6.47 14.80 15.00
N LEU A 430 -6.55 13.51 14.68
CA LEU A 430 -5.43 12.75 14.12
C LEU A 430 -5.42 12.96 12.60
N ILE A 431 -4.41 13.66 12.10
CA ILE A 431 -4.27 13.98 10.68
C ILE A 431 -3.30 13.00 10.05
N PHE A 432 -3.75 12.32 8.99
CA PHE A 432 -2.95 11.48 8.12
C PHE A 432 -2.65 12.28 6.85
N THR A 433 -1.37 12.49 6.56
CA THR A 433 -0.93 13.24 5.38
C THR A 433 -0.17 12.31 4.46
N GLU A 434 -0.78 12.00 3.31
CA GLU A 434 -0.18 11.24 2.24
C GLU A 434 0.70 12.15 1.37
N THR A 435 1.98 11.82 1.22
CA THR A 435 2.93 12.61 0.43
C THR A 435 3.82 11.74 -0.44
N LEU A 436 4.40 12.32 -1.50
CA LEU A 436 5.46 11.68 -2.28
C LEU A 436 6.80 12.26 -1.87
N GLU A 437 7.76 11.40 -1.53
CA GLU A 437 9.06 11.84 -1.00
C GLU A 437 10.09 12.00 -2.12
N ARG A 438 10.94 13.01 -2.00
CA ARG A 438 12.00 13.25 -2.97
C ARG A 438 13.18 12.33 -2.67
N ILE A 439 13.49 11.41 -3.59
CA ILE A 439 14.57 10.43 -3.44
C ILE A 439 15.58 10.50 -4.58
N ASN A 440 16.73 9.87 -4.37
CA ASN A 440 17.75 9.64 -5.41
C ASN A 440 17.89 8.15 -5.67
N SER A 441 17.68 7.74 -6.91
CA SER A 441 17.78 6.36 -7.35
C SER A 441 18.98 6.19 -8.26
N TYR A 442 19.85 5.24 -7.93
CA TYR A 442 21.04 4.87 -8.70
C TYR A 442 20.90 3.42 -9.12
N GLY A 443 20.96 3.15 -10.41
CA GLY A 443 20.73 1.79 -10.89
C GLY A 443 21.55 1.44 -12.11
N GLY A 444 21.42 0.20 -12.52
CA GLY A 444 22.06 -0.29 -13.72
C GLY A 444 21.64 -1.71 -14.02
N SER A 445 21.72 -2.08 -15.29
CA SER A 445 21.46 -3.43 -15.74
C SER A 445 22.60 -3.96 -16.57
N PHE A 446 22.66 -5.28 -16.70
CA PHE A 446 23.54 -5.94 -17.64
C PHE A 446 22.89 -7.20 -18.20
N ASP A 447 23.28 -7.57 -19.42
CA ASP A 447 22.96 -8.86 -20.00
C ASP A 447 24.08 -9.37 -20.91
N THR A 448 24.24 -10.69 -20.95
CA THR A 448 25.17 -11.35 -21.87
C THR A 448 24.74 -12.78 -22.16
N ALA A 449 25.05 -13.27 -23.36
CA ALA A 449 24.79 -14.64 -23.75
C ALA A 449 26.06 -15.50 -23.60
N VAL A 450 25.94 -16.64 -22.92
CA VAL A 450 27.00 -17.62 -22.75
C VAL A 450 26.60 -18.93 -23.42
N GLU A 451 27.43 -19.41 -24.33
CA GLU A 451 27.25 -20.72 -24.96
C GLU A 451 27.64 -21.84 -24.00
N THR A 452 26.74 -22.81 -23.82
CA THR A 452 26.98 -23.96 -22.94
C THR A 452 26.80 -25.28 -23.69
N ALA A 453 27.62 -26.28 -23.34
CA ALA A 453 27.64 -27.55 -24.06
C ALA A 453 26.34 -28.36 -23.92
N SER A 454 25.68 -28.31 -22.77
CA SER A 454 24.46 -29.08 -22.47
C SER A 454 23.18 -28.26 -22.57
N LEU A 455 23.26 -26.94 -22.38
CA LEU A 455 22.12 -26.05 -22.27
C LEU A 455 21.98 -25.10 -23.49
N GLY A 456 22.91 -25.12 -24.46
CA GLY A 456 22.91 -24.16 -25.57
C GLY A 456 23.17 -22.72 -25.08
N PRO A 457 22.68 -21.70 -25.79
CA PRO A 457 22.79 -20.31 -25.35
C PRO A 457 22.02 -20.10 -24.04
N VAL A 458 22.70 -19.58 -23.02
CA VAL A 458 22.11 -19.12 -21.76
C VAL A 458 22.29 -17.61 -21.69
N VAL A 459 21.21 -16.85 -21.56
CA VAL A 459 21.29 -15.41 -21.34
C VAL A 459 21.32 -15.14 -19.85
N LEU A 460 22.39 -14.53 -19.37
CA LEU A 460 22.51 -14.07 -17.99
C LEU A 460 22.12 -12.59 -17.95
N ARG A 461 21.26 -12.22 -17.01
CA ARG A 461 20.75 -10.85 -16.84
C ARG A 461 20.88 -10.43 -15.39
N GLY A 462 21.04 -9.15 -15.15
CA GLY A 462 20.97 -8.61 -13.81
C GLY A 462 20.60 -7.14 -13.78
N GLU A 463 19.94 -6.73 -12.70
CA GLU A 463 19.55 -5.37 -12.40
C GLU A 463 19.89 -5.04 -10.97
N PHE A 464 20.27 -3.81 -10.70
CA PHE A 464 20.44 -3.30 -9.35
C PHE A 464 19.91 -1.88 -9.25
N LEU A 465 19.40 -1.54 -8.07
CA LEU A 465 18.84 -0.25 -7.73
C LEU A 465 19.20 0.08 -6.28
N TYR A 466 19.80 1.22 -6.05
CA TYR A 466 20.00 1.82 -4.73
C TYR A 466 19.14 3.08 -4.65
N ASP A 467 18.17 3.07 -3.75
CA ASP A 467 17.29 4.19 -3.46
C ASP A 467 17.72 4.85 -2.16
N GLN A 468 18.09 6.12 -2.25
CA GLN A 468 18.50 6.94 -1.12
C GLN A 468 17.35 7.84 -0.66
N GLY A 469 17.04 7.79 0.64
CA GLY A 469 16.04 8.65 1.28
C GLY A 469 14.60 8.16 1.13
N VAL A 470 14.39 6.87 0.84
CA VAL A 470 13.05 6.27 0.85
C VAL A 470 12.49 6.27 2.27
N LYS A 471 11.18 6.44 2.40
CA LYS A 471 10.54 6.38 3.73
C LYS A 471 9.96 5.00 4.01
N SER A 472 10.37 4.37 5.09
CA SER A 472 9.81 3.09 5.56
C SER A 472 8.91 3.29 6.79
N PRO A 473 7.81 2.54 6.93
CA PRO A 473 7.00 2.58 8.14
C PRO A 473 7.76 1.95 9.31
N VAL A 474 7.86 2.67 10.42
CA VAL A 474 8.43 2.19 11.68
C VAL A 474 7.34 2.12 12.72
N ILE A 475 7.15 0.93 13.27
CA ILE A 475 6.20 0.63 14.33
C ILE A 475 6.94 0.69 15.67
N ASP A 476 6.44 1.50 16.59
CA ASP A 476 6.92 1.64 17.96
C ASP A 476 5.81 1.19 18.91
N LEU A 477 5.82 -0.10 19.25
CA LEU A 477 4.85 -0.69 20.16
C LEU A 477 5.01 -0.17 21.59
N ALA A 478 6.21 0.30 21.97
CA ALA A 478 6.42 0.92 23.28
C ALA A 478 5.64 2.23 23.44
N LYS A 479 5.49 2.97 22.34
CA LYS A 479 4.66 4.18 22.30
C LYS A 479 3.18 3.88 22.17
N LEU A 480 2.82 2.87 21.37
CA LEU A 480 1.42 2.46 21.23
C LEU A 480 0.85 2.00 22.58
N ASP A 481 1.64 1.24 23.34
CA ASP A 481 1.31 0.70 24.66
C ASP A 481 0.80 1.77 25.65
N ILE A 482 1.42 2.96 25.63
CA ILE A 482 1.05 4.09 26.49
C ILE A 482 0.07 5.09 25.85
N GLY A 483 -0.32 4.86 24.59
CA GLY A 483 -1.28 5.67 23.86
C GLY A 483 -0.68 6.84 23.08
N ASP A 484 0.62 6.85 22.77
CA ASP A 484 1.19 7.82 21.81
C ASP A 484 0.97 7.33 20.37
N LEU A 485 -0.23 7.61 19.83
CA LEU A 485 -0.65 7.14 18.50
C LEU A 485 0.24 7.68 17.37
N THR A 486 0.60 8.97 17.42
CA THR A 486 1.45 9.60 16.38
C THR A 486 2.89 9.11 16.42
N GLY A 487 3.38 8.72 17.60
CA GLY A 487 4.72 8.17 17.74
C GLY A 487 4.78 6.67 17.44
N ALA A 488 3.66 5.95 17.53
CA ALA A 488 3.56 4.51 17.33
C ALA A 488 3.75 4.06 15.87
N LEU A 489 3.35 4.88 14.89
CA LEU A 489 3.60 4.63 13.47
C LEU A 489 4.20 5.91 12.86
N THR A 490 5.46 5.81 12.44
CA THR A 490 6.20 6.94 11.84
C THR A 490 6.82 6.51 10.53
N MET A 491 6.86 7.40 9.54
CA MET A 491 7.61 7.15 8.32
C MET A 491 9.04 7.67 8.49
N GLN A 492 10.02 6.78 8.48
CA GLN A 492 11.43 7.13 8.68
C GLN A 492 12.22 7.02 7.38
N GLU A 493 13.03 8.03 7.12
CA GLU A 493 13.95 8.05 6.00
C GLU A 493 15.05 6.99 6.19
N GLY A 494 15.32 6.25 5.12
CA GLY A 494 16.36 5.24 5.05
C GLY A 494 16.72 4.93 3.60
N ASP A 495 17.67 4.03 3.43
CA ASP A 495 18.21 3.62 2.16
C ASP A 495 17.84 2.15 1.85
N ARG A 496 17.58 1.87 0.57
CA ARG A 496 17.23 0.53 0.11
C ARG A 496 18.13 0.10 -1.03
N PHE A 497 18.59 -1.14 -0.98
CA PHE A 497 19.30 -1.76 -2.10
C PHE A 497 18.52 -2.96 -2.63
N SER A 498 18.18 -2.96 -3.91
CA SER A 498 17.45 -4.04 -4.57
C SER A 498 18.26 -4.58 -5.74
N TYR A 499 18.26 -5.89 -5.95
CA TYR A 499 18.86 -6.48 -7.15
C TYR A 499 18.11 -7.72 -7.63
N VAL A 500 18.20 -7.96 -8.94
CA VAL A 500 17.70 -9.16 -9.63
C VAL A 500 18.88 -9.81 -10.34
N LEU A 501 18.97 -11.14 -10.24
CA LEU A 501 19.84 -11.97 -11.07
C LEU A 501 18.99 -13.01 -11.79
N GLY A 502 19.05 -13.00 -13.12
CA GLY A 502 18.23 -13.83 -13.99
C GLY A 502 19.05 -14.69 -14.94
N ALA A 503 18.48 -15.84 -15.31
CA ALA A 503 19.01 -16.70 -16.36
C ALA A 503 17.89 -17.21 -17.26
N ASP A 504 18.03 -17.03 -18.57
CA ASP A 504 17.08 -17.51 -19.57
C ASP A 504 17.66 -18.58 -20.46
N ILE A 505 16.84 -19.58 -20.76
CA ILE A 505 17.16 -20.66 -21.69
C ILE A 505 15.97 -20.97 -22.58
N THR A 506 16.24 -21.51 -23.76
CA THR A 506 15.19 -22.08 -24.63
C THR A 506 15.21 -23.61 -24.58
N ARG A 507 14.07 -24.24 -24.27
CA ARG A 507 13.91 -25.70 -24.12
C ARG A 507 12.67 -26.22 -24.83
N LEU A 508 12.50 -27.55 -24.83
CA LEU A 508 11.29 -28.25 -25.30
C LEU A 508 10.72 -27.74 -26.64
N THR A 509 11.61 -27.45 -27.60
CA THR A 509 11.29 -26.80 -28.88
C THR A 509 10.52 -25.48 -28.68
N ASN A 510 11.26 -24.37 -28.63
CA ASN A 510 10.74 -22.99 -28.56
C ASN A 510 10.04 -22.58 -27.25
N MET A 511 10.25 -23.29 -26.13
CA MET A 511 9.81 -22.83 -24.81
C MET A 511 10.88 -21.96 -24.18
N MET A 512 10.55 -20.70 -23.86
CA MET A 512 11.39 -19.85 -23.02
C MET A 512 11.20 -20.25 -21.55
N VAL A 513 12.31 -20.37 -20.84
CA VAL A 513 12.37 -20.58 -19.40
C VAL A 513 13.25 -19.50 -18.81
N SER A 514 12.70 -18.67 -17.94
CA SER A 514 13.43 -17.67 -17.16
C SER A 514 13.37 -18.03 -15.68
N LEU A 515 14.52 -17.97 -15.02
CA LEU A 515 14.66 -18.13 -13.57
C LEU A 515 15.29 -16.87 -13.01
N GLN A 516 14.70 -16.31 -11.95
CA GLN A 516 15.21 -15.10 -11.31
C GLN A 516 15.29 -15.26 -9.80
N PHE A 517 16.36 -14.73 -9.24
CA PHE A 517 16.50 -14.44 -7.81
C PHE A 517 16.45 -12.93 -7.63
N ILE A 518 15.67 -12.47 -6.67
CA ILE A 518 15.43 -11.06 -6.39
C ILE A 518 15.63 -10.87 -4.89
N GLN A 519 16.36 -9.84 -4.51
CA GLN A 519 16.49 -9.48 -3.10
C GLN A 519 16.34 -7.97 -2.93
N VAL A 520 15.57 -7.60 -1.90
CA VAL A 520 15.41 -6.23 -1.43
C VAL A 520 16.03 -6.16 -0.04
N VAL A 521 17.01 -5.28 0.13
CA VAL A 521 17.76 -5.06 1.36
C VAL A 521 17.39 -3.71 1.93
N ASP A 522 16.89 -3.70 3.17
CA ASP A 522 16.69 -2.48 3.95
C ASP A 522 18.00 -2.16 4.70
N LEU A 523 18.68 -1.09 4.29
CA LEU A 523 19.99 -0.74 4.85
C LEU A 523 19.88 0.00 6.18
N ASP A 524 18.69 0.50 6.51
CA ASP A 524 18.34 1.20 7.75
C ASP A 524 17.30 0.41 8.55
N TYR A 525 17.35 -0.91 8.46
CA TYR A 525 16.45 -1.81 9.16
C TYR A 525 16.53 -1.61 10.69
N ILE A 526 15.36 -1.48 11.32
CA ILE A 526 15.22 -1.31 12.76
C ILE A 526 14.57 -2.57 13.34
N ASP A 527 15.18 -3.12 14.39
CA ASP A 527 14.59 -4.14 15.25
C ASP A 527 15.24 -4.05 16.63
N GLU A 528 14.60 -3.27 17.51
CA GLU A 528 15.14 -2.99 18.83
C GLU A 528 14.06 -2.98 19.90
N THR A 529 14.50 -2.96 21.15
CA THR A 529 13.65 -2.66 22.30
C THR A 529 14.16 -1.39 22.94
N HIS A 530 13.30 -0.41 23.16
CA HIS A 530 13.69 0.84 23.80
C HIS A 530 12.62 1.37 24.76
N THR A 531 12.98 2.41 25.50
CA THR A 531 12.08 3.19 26.36
C THR A 531 11.84 4.55 25.72
N PRO A 532 10.60 4.90 25.31
CA PRO A 532 10.31 6.19 24.70
C PRO A 532 10.67 7.37 25.61
N VAL A 533 11.15 8.47 25.03
CA VAL A 533 11.42 9.73 25.74
C VAL A 533 10.80 10.88 24.96
N VAL A 534 9.91 11.65 25.60
CA VAL A 534 9.27 12.83 25.00
C VAL A 534 9.31 13.98 26.01
N GLY A 535 9.67 15.18 25.56
CA GLY A 535 9.75 16.36 26.44
C GLY A 535 10.76 16.23 27.60
N GLY A 536 11.76 15.34 27.47
CA GLY A 536 12.72 15.03 28.53
C GLY A 536 12.20 14.07 29.61
N VAL A 537 10.99 13.51 29.44
CA VAL A 537 10.39 12.52 30.33
C VAL A 537 10.50 11.14 29.68
N THR A 538 11.20 10.23 30.35
CA THR A 538 11.32 8.82 29.96
C THR A 538 10.06 8.05 30.36
N SER A 539 9.44 7.30 29.45
CA SER A 539 8.30 6.45 29.78
C SER A 539 8.62 5.44 30.89
N ALA A 540 7.63 5.08 31.69
CA ALA A 540 7.68 3.96 32.62
C ALA A 540 7.80 2.59 31.93
N TYR A 541 7.50 2.52 30.63
CA TYR A 541 7.42 1.28 29.87
C TYR A 541 8.39 1.25 28.68
N SER A 542 8.94 0.06 28.43
CA SER A 542 9.77 -0.25 27.28
C SER A 542 9.05 -1.24 26.38
N GLY A 543 9.34 -1.22 25.09
CA GLY A 543 8.72 -2.11 24.13
C GLY A 543 9.50 -2.19 22.83
N LYS A 544 8.96 -2.96 21.89
CA LYS A 544 9.59 -3.17 20.59
C LYS A 544 9.42 -1.95 19.68
N ARG A 545 10.46 -1.65 18.91
CA ARG A 545 10.44 -0.73 17.79
C ARG A 545 11.09 -1.41 16.59
N PHE A 546 10.41 -1.44 15.45
CA PHE A 546 10.89 -2.15 14.28
C PHE A 546 10.38 -1.56 12.96
N THR A 547 11.06 -1.84 11.85
CA THR A 547 10.56 -1.55 10.51
C THR A 547 9.40 -2.50 10.19
N GLY A 548 8.23 -1.95 9.87
CA GLY A 548 7.03 -2.74 9.48
C GLY A 548 7.04 -3.14 8.01
N ASP A 549 6.48 -4.30 7.68
CA ASP A 549 6.30 -4.70 6.28
C ASP A 549 5.14 -3.89 5.67
N ARG A 550 5.47 -2.96 4.78
CA ARG A 550 4.50 -2.02 4.19
C ARG A 550 3.30 -2.72 3.53
N ALA A 551 3.47 -3.91 2.98
CA ALA A 551 2.40 -4.63 2.30
C ALA A 551 1.48 -5.37 3.28
N SER A 552 2.02 -5.91 4.38
CA SER A 552 1.31 -6.89 5.21
C SER A 552 1.11 -6.48 6.67
N MET A 553 1.70 -5.38 7.14
CA MET A 553 1.53 -4.92 8.52
C MET A 553 0.05 -4.68 8.84
N SER A 554 -0.42 -5.23 9.97
CA SER A 554 -1.77 -5.05 10.49
C SER A 554 -1.84 -5.21 12.00
N MET A 555 -2.77 -4.51 12.63
CA MET A 555 -3.11 -4.73 14.03
C MET A 555 -3.42 -6.20 14.32
N SER A 556 -4.06 -6.90 13.38
CA SER A 556 -4.43 -8.31 13.50
C SER A 556 -3.26 -9.29 13.45
N ASN A 557 -2.04 -8.83 13.13
CA ASN A 557 -0.85 -9.70 12.95
C ASN A 557 0.41 -9.17 13.64
N GLY A 558 0.27 -8.44 14.74
CA GLY A 558 1.44 -7.91 15.45
C GLY A 558 2.08 -6.68 14.79
N PHE A 559 1.40 -6.06 13.81
CA PHE A 559 1.97 -5.16 12.81
C PHE A 559 3.18 -5.79 12.12
N ASN A 560 2.94 -6.86 11.35
CA ASN A 560 3.97 -7.70 10.73
C ASN A 560 5.27 -6.95 10.38
N LYS A 561 6.38 -7.45 10.93
CA LYS A 561 7.71 -6.86 10.80
C LYS A 561 8.27 -7.12 9.40
N ALA A 562 9.02 -6.16 8.87
CA ALA A 562 9.77 -6.35 7.63
C ALA A 562 10.95 -7.32 7.82
N GLU A 563 11.51 -7.78 6.71
CA GLU A 563 12.79 -8.50 6.69
C GLU A 563 13.90 -7.54 6.26
N GLU A 564 15.05 -7.60 6.94
CA GLU A 564 16.27 -6.86 6.52
C GLU A 564 16.70 -7.28 5.10
N PHE A 565 16.56 -8.58 4.80
CA PHE A 565 16.83 -9.19 3.50
C PHE A 565 15.58 -9.91 3.02
N LYS A 566 14.75 -9.25 2.21
CA LYS A 566 13.54 -9.85 1.66
C LYS A 566 13.83 -10.49 0.30
N GLU A 567 13.60 -11.79 0.17
CA GLU A 567 13.94 -12.55 -1.05
C GLU A 567 12.71 -13.02 -1.83
N PHE A 568 12.81 -12.96 -3.16
CA PHE A 568 11.86 -13.55 -4.08
C PHE A 568 12.53 -14.42 -5.12
N TYR A 569 11.80 -15.44 -5.57
CA TYR A 569 12.21 -16.36 -6.62
C TYR A 569 11.13 -16.39 -7.70
N SER A 570 11.52 -16.15 -8.95
CA SER A 570 10.62 -16.18 -10.11
C SER A 570 10.95 -17.34 -11.03
N ILE A 571 9.91 -18.02 -11.49
CA ILE A 571 9.98 -18.99 -12.58
C ILE A 571 8.97 -18.55 -13.64
N PHE A 572 9.46 -18.16 -14.81
CA PHE A 572 8.63 -17.82 -15.96
C PHE A 572 8.83 -18.83 -17.10
N LEU A 573 7.71 -19.31 -17.63
CA LEU A 573 7.64 -20.24 -18.74
C LEU A 573 6.76 -19.63 -19.81
N SER A 574 7.23 -19.56 -21.05
CA SER A 574 6.44 -19.13 -22.20
C SER A 574 6.65 -20.06 -23.36
N LYS A 575 5.57 -20.54 -23.99
CA LYS A 575 5.67 -21.44 -25.13
C LYS A 575 4.59 -21.17 -26.18
N PRO A 576 4.98 -21.01 -27.44
CA PRO A 576 4.03 -21.02 -28.54
C PRO A 576 3.55 -22.45 -28.84
N PHE A 577 2.30 -22.58 -29.27
CA PHE A 577 1.69 -23.84 -29.68
C PHE A 577 0.73 -23.63 -30.85
N GLY A 578 0.23 -24.72 -31.43
CA GLY A 578 -0.53 -24.71 -32.68
C GLY A 578 0.31 -25.18 -33.88
N ALA A 579 -0.34 -25.40 -35.02
CA ALA A 579 0.33 -25.95 -36.20
C ALA A 579 1.33 -24.96 -36.84
N SER A 580 1.13 -23.68 -36.57
CA SER A 580 1.89 -22.52 -37.04
C SER A 580 2.44 -21.67 -35.90
N SER A 581 2.46 -22.18 -34.65
CA SER A 581 2.86 -21.42 -33.45
C SER A 581 2.00 -20.17 -33.20
N GLU A 582 0.73 -20.24 -33.58
CA GLU A 582 -0.24 -19.15 -33.59
C GLU A 582 -0.83 -18.83 -32.21
N HIS A 583 -0.67 -19.71 -31.23
CA HIS A 583 -1.16 -19.54 -29.86
C HIS A 583 0.01 -19.52 -28.87
N ARG A 584 -0.23 -19.01 -27.67
CA ARG A 584 0.79 -18.97 -26.61
C ARG A 584 0.18 -19.27 -25.26
N TRP A 585 0.90 -20.03 -24.45
CA TRP A 585 0.64 -20.09 -23.02
C TRP A 585 1.83 -19.55 -22.27
N ASN A 586 1.56 -18.88 -21.15
CA ASN A 586 2.55 -18.40 -20.22
C ASN A 586 2.23 -18.91 -18.80
N ASN A 587 3.27 -19.12 -18.01
CA ASN A 587 3.14 -19.32 -16.58
C ASN A 587 4.24 -18.57 -15.85
N ILE A 588 3.85 -17.73 -14.89
CA ILE A 588 4.77 -17.14 -13.93
C ILE A 588 4.45 -17.67 -12.54
N THR A 589 5.48 -18.05 -11.79
CA THR A 589 5.39 -18.35 -10.36
C THR A 589 6.35 -17.44 -9.62
N MET A 590 5.83 -16.68 -8.66
CA MET A 590 6.59 -15.91 -7.70
C MET A 590 6.52 -16.57 -6.34
N LEU A 591 7.67 -16.72 -5.69
CA LEU A 591 7.81 -17.26 -4.34
C LEU A 591 8.49 -16.22 -3.47
N GLU A 592 7.91 -15.95 -2.31
CA GLU A 592 8.49 -15.16 -1.23
C GLU A 592 9.10 -16.13 -0.21
N ASP A 593 10.31 -15.84 0.29
CA ASP A 593 11.05 -16.65 1.26
C ASP A 593 10.27 -16.92 2.57
N THR A 594 9.43 -15.99 3.00
CA THR A 594 8.52 -16.09 4.15
C THR A 594 7.28 -16.93 3.90
N GLY A 595 7.14 -17.53 2.71
CA GLY A 595 6.14 -18.55 2.38
C GLY A 595 4.95 -18.06 1.55
N GLY A 596 4.91 -16.79 1.16
CA GLY A 596 3.94 -16.22 0.23
C GLY A 596 4.16 -16.67 -1.20
N ARG A 597 3.08 -16.88 -1.97
CA ARG A 597 3.18 -17.38 -3.34
C ARG A 597 2.11 -16.77 -4.25
N TRP A 598 2.51 -16.50 -5.47
CA TRP A 598 1.61 -16.11 -6.56
C TRP A 598 1.93 -16.94 -7.81
N ASN A 599 0.90 -17.45 -8.48
CA ASN A 599 1.00 -18.10 -9.77
C ASN A 599 -0.03 -17.49 -10.73
N ARG A 600 0.42 -17.13 -11.93
CA ARG A 600 -0.47 -16.79 -13.04
C ARG A 600 -0.21 -17.72 -14.21
N PHE A 601 -1.26 -18.38 -14.65
CA PHE A 601 -1.26 -19.17 -15.88
C PHE A 601 -2.22 -18.55 -16.88
N ASP A 602 -1.72 -18.19 -18.05
CA ASP A 602 -2.53 -17.58 -19.10
C ASP A 602 -2.34 -18.27 -20.46
N ILE A 603 -3.41 -18.25 -21.25
CA ILE A 603 -3.45 -18.74 -22.62
C ILE A 603 -4.03 -17.64 -23.51
N GLU A 604 -3.29 -17.30 -24.55
CA GLU A 604 -3.74 -16.48 -25.68
C GLU A 604 -3.98 -17.40 -26.89
N TYR A 605 -5.25 -17.54 -27.27
CA TYR A 605 -5.69 -18.38 -28.39
C TYR A 605 -6.15 -17.50 -29.56
N SER A 606 -5.30 -17.36 -30.58
CA SER A 606 -5.67 -16.73 -31.86
C SER A 606 -6.79 -17.50 -32.57
N VAL A 607 -7.99 -16.92 -32.61
CA VAL A 607 -9.16 -17.46 -33.30
C VAL A 607 -9.05 -17.19 -34.81
N ASN A 608 -8.57 -16.01 -35.17
CA ASN A 608 -8.19 -15.58 -36.51
C ASN A 608 -7.12 -14.47 -36.38
N ASP A 609 -6.77 -13.82 -37.49
CA ASP A 609 -5.70 -12.80 -37.53
C ASP A 609 -5.97 -11.60 -36.60
N ASP A 610 -7.25 -11.27 -36.39
CA ASP A 610 -7.70 -10.08 -35.69
C ASP A 610 -8.27 -10.38 -34.29
N THR A 611 -8.63 -11.64 -34.00
CA THR A 611 -9.38 -12.03 -32.79
C THR A 611 -8.62 -13.05 -31.96
N GLN A 612 -8.45 -12.76 -30.67
CA GLN A 612 -7.84 -13.64 -29.68
C GLN A 612 -8.79 -13.91 -28.52
N ALA A 613 -8.90 -15.16 -28.11
CA ALA A 613 -9.52 -15.53 -26.84
C ALA A 613 -8.45 -15.63 -25.77
N ILE A 614 -8.75 -15.13 -24.57
CA ILE A 614 -7.85 -15.09 -23.42
C ILE A 614 -8.47 -15.93 -22.31
N PHE A 615 -7.66 -16.77 -21.68
CA PHE A 615 -8.01 -17.48 -20.46
C PHE A 615 -6.86 -17.34 -19.47
N GLU A 616 -7.16 -16.97 -18.24
CA GLU A 616 -6.17 -16.74 -17.20
C GLU A 616 -6.64 -17.30 -15.85
N VAL A 617 -5.70 -17.84 -15.08
CA VAL A 617 -5.90 -18.28 -13.70
C VAL A 617 -4.86 -17.58 -12.84
N ASN A 618 -5.31 -16.77 -11.89
CA ASN A 618 -4.48 -16.14 -10.86
C ASN A 618 -4.72 -16.83 -9.52
N SER A 619 -3.65 -17.32 -8.92
CA SER A 619 -3.67 -17.98 -7.62
C SER A 619 -2.69 -17.30 -6.67
N TYR A 620 -3.22 -16.76 -5.58
CA TYR A 620 -2.46 -16.27 -4.44
C TYR A 620 -2.63 -17.25 -3.28
N PHE A 621 -1.56 -17.62 -2.61
CA PHE A 621 -1.62 -18.64 -1.56
C PHE A 621 -0.36 -18.62 -0.69
N GLY A 622 -0.37 -19.41 0.38
CA GLY A 622 0.75 -19.53 1.31
C GLY A 622 0.51 -18.76 2.59
N ASN A 623 1.57 -18.21 3.18
CA ASN A 623 1.51 -17.48 4.44
C ASN A 623 0.72 -16.16 4.26
N GLU A 624 -0.31 -15.92 5.08
CA GLU A 624 -1.20 -14.76 4.99
C GLU A 624 -0.54 -13.43 5.40
N ASP A 625 0.63 -13.46 6.02
CA ASP A 625 1.40 -12.27 6.43
C ASP A 625 2.54 -11.98 5.46
N THR A 626 2.25 -12.12 4.16
CA THR A 626 3.22 -11.93 3.07
C THR A 626 2.59 -11.11 1.95
N GLN A 627 3.40 -10.61 1.01
CA GLN A 627 2.90 -9.75 -0.05
C GLN A 627 1.82 -10.46 -0.88
N PHE A 628 2.03 -11.73 -1.20
CA PHE A 628 1.12 -12.51 -2.03
C PHE A 628 0.09 -13.31 -1.23
N GLY A 629 0.50 -14.03 -0.18
CA GLY A 629 -0.39 -14.98 0.49
C GLY A 629 -1.59 -14.31 1.18
N GLN A 630 -1.48 -13.04 1.55
CA GLN A 630 -2.59 -12.24 2.08
C GLN A 630 -3.78 -12.11 1.09
N LEU A 631 -3.52 -12.21 -0.21
CA LEU A 631 -4.51 -12.06 -1.28
C LEU A 631 -5.16 -13.38 -1.68
N ALA A 632 -5.09 -14.43 -0.85
CA ALA A 632 -5.64 -15.75 -1.19
C ALA A 632 -7.13 -15.69 -1.60
N LYS A 633 -7.91 -14.83 -0.94
CA LYS A 633 -9.33 -14.59 -1.25
C LYS A 633 -9.58 -13.82 -2.54
N SER A 634 -8.55 -13.22 -3.12
CA SER A 634 -8.58 -12.50 -4.38
C SER A 634 -8.17 -13.38 -5.58
N SER A 635 -7.83 -14.65 -5.33
CA SER A 635 -7.56 -15.63 -6.39
C SER A 635 -8.77 -15.74 -7.33
N ASN A 636 -8.49 -15.80 -8.63
CA ASN A 636 -9.53 -15.65 -9.65
C ASN A 636 -9.23 -16.40 -10.95
N ILE A 637 -10.28 -16.52 -11.75
CA ILE A 637 -10.20 -16.96 -13.14
C ILE A 637 -10.75 -15.81 -13.99
N GLN A 638 -10.02 -15.48 -15.05
CA GLN A 638 -10.41 -14.47 -16.02
C GLN A 638 -10.57 -15.11 -17.41
N VAL A 639 -11.59 -14.67 -18.13
CA VAL A 639 -11.79 -14.98 -19.54
C VAL A 639 -11.97 -13.68 -20.31
N GLY A 640 -11.46 -13.63 -21.53
CA GLY A 640 -11.59 -12.44 -22.36
C GLY A 640 -11.56 -12.70 -23.85
N VAL A 641 -11.95 -11.68 -24.59
CA VAL A 641 -11.82 -11.62 -26.05
C VAL A 641 -11.16 -10.29 -26.39
N LYS A 642 -10.12 -10.35 -27.20
CA LYS A 642 -9.43 -9.19 -27.78
C LYS A 642 -9.64 -9.20 -29.29
N TYR A 643 -10.12 -8.09 -29.83
CA TYR A 643 -10.26 -7.83 -31.26
C TYR A 643 -9.35 -6.67 -31.64
N SER A 644 -8.40 -6.88 -32.54
CA SER A 644 -7.51 -5.86 -33.09
C SER A 644 -7.95 -5.49 -34.51
N PHE A 645 -7.73 -4.25 -34.95
CA PHE A 645 -8.08 -3.79 -36.30
C PHE A 645 -7.16 -2.69 -36.81
#